data_AF-A0A9E6VUT4-F1
#
_entry.id   AF-A0A9E6VUT4-F1
#
_cell.length_a   1.000
_cell.length_b   1.000
_cell.length_c   1.000
_cell.angle_alpha   90.00
_cell.angle_beta   90.00
_cell.angle_gamma   90.00
#
_symmetry.space_group_name_H-M   'P 1'
#
loop_
_entity.id
_entity.type
_entity.pdbx_description
1 polymer ?
#
loop_
_entity_poly.entity_id
_entity_poly.type
_entity_poly.pdbx_seq_one_letter_code
_entity_poly.pdbx_strand_id
1 'polypeptide(L)'
;MSKNCIQKNPLLRDGTSQAQRVLKALLPDYIAVDEHSMEDLIAFAKRLAEEIKYYNLSDIPDGDWVGFFTRTLTEDQRNEPHYALFIAFLEIFKQAQADLNTITKRHLDFYYRDVLRLKERPAVADQVFIIFDLVDQVAQSLVSEGTLLDAKKDDIGADLRYAVDKNIVVNQATVESIRALFVNNKAVPPGDPRPLNSFRLYASPVANSADGKGAEIEDEEKSWKTFGKPAGIALVGSPGDTGRDQAEIGFAVASPVLFLGEGTRIVTLTLSFDRVLSLPVFTNLYLQTQVSMIQNVVVARPTPSVARPPRPVPDSLMYADASISAFVVQQLQQFFNIYFSGEKEWIVPEASSGDMVTISDNQIIIRRTIGKGQKPVVAFNEEELKQPFKTTWPVMKVMLNQNSGVNPYFYEQFKVHKLISAKIDVGVSEMKGLILQNDDGALKPEQPFPPFSSRPVVGSTFYIGSTEIFQKQLTNLDLQIKWHGIPPSALSHGFGTYYDNYITEQTRTDSSFQAELHLLDKRGWVLLGSRQLFNNGLSQDARMNMNGLNSNVELVTRDPFMTPVEELNASVKKGFLRLTLSPVDFGHQEFQASFTDAAIRAATNVNLLGNIPNEPYTPTIKDLTLSYNSTVVINLQQSEVQRQQPAFDSRIDQFFHVMPFGVAERHPYLALQPTAIDLLPQFNDEGSLYVGLSNVNAPETLSILFKVSEGSADPDLDRQRVKWSYMVNNDWVDFMPLQLIGDSTNGLLTSGIVSFEIPRAITANNTAFNSPLYWIRASVEKDSSAICDMIDVRAQAVTATFTDNANDPKHLEQALAAETISAFVSGDANIKEVLQPYASFGGHPVEDSTSFYTRVSERLRHKRRAILIKDYELLVLDKFQKI
;
A
#
# COMPACT_ATOMS: atom_id res chain seq x y z
N MET A 1 38.55 21.64 16.43
CA MET A 1 38.39 20.84 15.19
C MET A 1 37.82 19.47 15.57
N SER A 2 36.58 19.19 15.19
CA SER A 2 36.08 17.84 14.96
C SER A 2 36.04 17.64 13.44
N LYS A 3 36.55 16.51 12.94
CA LYS A 3 36.89 16.31 11.53
C LYS A 3 35.79 15.68 10.67
N ASN A 4 34.58 15.45 11.18
CA ASN A 4 33.49 14.83 10.42
C ASN A 4 32.11 15.44 10.76
N CYS A 5 31.89 16.73 10.49
CA CYS A 5 30.53 17.26 10.31
C CYS A 5 30.19 17.19 8.82
N ILE A 6 29.43 16.18 8.40
CA ILE A 6 28.78 16.14 7.09
C ILE A 6 27.31 16.55 7.30
N GLN A 7 27.08 17.81 7.65
CA GLN A 7 25.82 18.47 7.34
C GLN A 7 26.11 19.46 6.22
N LYS A 8 25.82 19.06 4.98
CA LYS A 8 25.70 19.99 3.86
C LYS A 8 24.35 20.70 4.00
N ASN A 9 24.30 21.72 4.86
CA ASN A 9 23.41 22.85 4.59
C ASN A 9 24.07 23.65 3.44
N PRO A 10 23.47 23.79 2.26
CA PRO A 10 24.08 24.48 1.11
C PRO A 10 24.22 26.00 1.33
N LEU A 11 23.71 26.53 2.45
CA LEU A 11 23.93 27.91 2.85
C LEU A 11 25.14 28.00 3.78
N LEU A 12 26.33 28.21 3.22
CA LEU A 12 27.44 28.85 3.93
C LEU A 12 26.97 30.28 4.28
N ARG A 13 26.32 30.46 5.44
CA ARG A 13 25.87 31.78 5.90
C ARG A 13 26.97 32.50 6.67
N ASP A 14 27.33 33.63 6.11
CA ASP A 14 27.89 34.85 6.69
C ASP A 14 26.85 35.67 7.50
N GLY A 15 25.85 35.00 8.11
CA GLY A 15 24.75 35.64 8.85
C GLY A 15 24.98 35.79 10.35
N THR A 16 24.30 36.75 10.98
CA THR A 16 24.36 37.00 12.43
C THR A 16 23.52 35.98 13.20
N SER A 17 24.10 35.25 14.16
CA SER A 17 23.36 34.40 15.10
C SER A 17 22.83 35.18 16.31
N GLN A 18 21.91 34.60 17.09
CA GLN A 18 21.45 35.24 18.33
C GLN A 18 22.61 35.54 19.31
N ALA A 19 23.61 34.66 19.41
CA ALA A 19 24.78 34.89 20.26
C ALA A 19 25.67 36.05 19.74
N GLN A 20 25.61 36.34 18.44
CA GLN A 20 26.34 37.43 17.79
C GLN A 20 25.53 38.75 17.76
N ARG A 21 24.30 38.73 18.28
CA ARG A 21 23.37 39.87 18.32
C ARG A 21 23.76 40.90 19.38
N VAL A 22 24.45 40.48 20.44
CA VAL A 22 24.90 41.37 21.53
C VAL A 22 26.00 42.30 21.02
N LEU A 23 25.68 43.58 20.90
CA LEU A 23 26.68 44.61 20.61
C LEU A 23 27.53 44.85 21.87
N LYS A 24 28.85 44.71 21.75
CA LYS A 24 29.77 44.98 22.88
C LYS A 24 29.54 46.36 23.50
N ALA A 25 29.20 47.37 22.68
CA ALA A 25 28.88 48.72 23.14
C ALA A 25 27.65 48.84 24.07
N LEU A 26 26.82 47.80 24.17
CA LEU A 26 25.69 47.74 25.12
C LEU A 26 26.06 47.07 26.44
N LEU A 27 27.25 46.46 26.55
CA LEU A 27 27.74 45.90 27.80
C LEU A 27 28.17 47.05 28.72
N PRO A 28 27.69 47.10 29.97
CA PRO A 28 28.01 48.21 30.87
C PRO A 28 29.51 48.42 31.12
N ASP A 29 30.29 47.34 31.05
CA ASP A 29 31.74 47.33 31.30
C ASP A 29 32.56 47.58 30.02
N TYR A 30 31.91 47.84 28.88
CA TYR A 30 32.61 48.05 27.61
C TYR A 30 33.34 49.39 27.55
N ILE A 31 32.80 50.42 28.21
CA ILE A 31 33.44 51.73 28.40
C ILE A 31 33.34 52.05 29.88
N ALA A 32 34.48 52.30 30.53
CA ALA A 32 34.51 52.83 31.88
C ALA A 32 34.56 54.37 31.85
N VAL A 33 34.05 55.02 32.89
CA VAL A 33 34.17 56.48 33.02
C VAL A 33 35.62 56.87 33.28
N ASP A 34 36.34 56.04 34.02
CA ASP A 34 37.75 56.14 34.32
C ASP A 34 38.43 54.78 34.09
N GLU A 35 39.18 54.67 32.98
CA GLU A 35 39.91 53.46 32.57
C GLU A 35 41.39 53.48 32.99
N HIS A 36 41.83 54.46 33.78
CA HIS A 36 43.23 54.56 34.18
C HIS A 36 43.64 53.34 35.01
N SER A 37 44.65 52.62 34.53
CA SER A 37 45.28 51.55 35.29
C SER A 37 46.09 52.12 36.46
N MET A 38 46.54 51.24 37.36
CA MET A 38 47.48 51.62 38.43
C MET A 38 48.72 52.31 37.86
N GLU A 39 49.24 51.81 36.74
CA GLU A 39 50.41 52.38 36.06
C GLU A 39 50.11 53.79 35.53
N ASP A 40 48.93 53.99 34.94
CA ASP A 40 48.51 55.30 34.43
C ASP A 40 48.35 56.34 35.55
N LEU A 41 47.78 55.93 36.69
CA LEU A 41 47.61 56.79 37.87
C LEU A 41 48.97 57.18 38.48
N ILE A 42 49.92 56.24 38.57
CA ILE A 42 51.29 56.51 39.01
C ILE A 42 52.00 57.44 38.02
N ALA A 43 51.87 57.18 36.71
CA ALA A 43 52.46 58.03 35.67
C ALA A 43 51.87 59.44 35.67
N PHE A 44 50.55 59.56 35.91
CA PHE A 44 49.88 60.84 36.10
C PHE A 44 50.43 61.60 37.31
N ALA A 45 50.52 60.94 38.47
CA ALA A 45 51.04 61.54 39.69
C ALA A 45 52.52 61.96 39.55
N LYS A 46 53.33 61.16 38.84
CA LYS A 46 54.73 61.49 38.54
C LYS A 46 54.85 62.75 37.67
N ARG A 47 54.03 62.88 36.63
CA ARG A 47 53.96 64.11 35.81
C ARG A 47 53.51 65.32 36.63
N LEU A 48 52.53 65.15 37.50
CA LEU A 48 52.12 66.22 38.42
C LEU A 48 53.27 66.64 39.34
N ALA A 49 54.07 65.68 39.80
CA ALA A 49 55.19 65.95 40.69
C ALA A 49 56.33 66.75 40.05
N GLU A 50 56.49 66.74 38.72
CA GLU A 50 57.43 67.60 37.97
C GLU A 50 57.11 69.10 38.17
N GLU A 51 55.82 69.41 38.26
CA GLU A 51 55.30 70.77 38.40
C GLU A 51 55.29 71.26 39.86
N ILE A 52 55.32 70.34 40.82
CA ILE A 52 55.36 70.70 42.25
C ILE A 52 56.81 70.95 42.63
N LYS A 53 57.13 72.18 43.04
CA LYS A 53 58.46 72.54 43.56
C LYS A 53 58.48 72.44 45.09
N TYR A 54 59.57 71.92 45.66
CA TYR A 54 59.83 72.06 47.09
C TYR A 54 60.78 73.22 47.35
N TYR A 55 60.70 73.80 48.54
CA TYR A 55 61.46 74.97 48.95
C TYR A 55 62.38 74.58 50.10
N ASN A 56 63.61 75.12 50.08
CA ASN A 56 64.57 74.91 51.16
C ASN A 56 64.23 75.78 52.39
N LEU A 57 65.03 75.67 53.45
CA LEU A 57 64.85 76.42 54.71
C LEU A 57 64.96 77.96 54.56
N SER A 58 65.35 78.46 53.38
CA SER A 58 65.39 79.88 53.04
C SER A 58 64.24 80.32 52.12
N ASP A 59 63.24 79.46 51.93
CA ASP A 59 62.05 79.70 51.08
C ASP A 59 62.40 79.91 49.58
N ILE A 60 63.45 79.22 49.11
CA ILE A 60 63.88 79.22 47.70
C ILE A 60 63.55 77.85 47.07
N PRO A 61 62.97 77.80 45.85
CA PRO A 61 62.72 76.54 45.14
C PRO A 61 64.01 75.73 44.98
N ASP A 62 64.01 74.48 45.43
CA ASP A 62 65.21 73.62 45.53
C ASP A 62 65.02 72.26 44.82
N GLY A 63 64.15 72.20 43.81
CA GLY A 63 63.88 70.99 43.04
C GLY A 63 62.39 70.67 42.94
N ASP A 64 62.08 69.47 42.46
CA ASP A 64 60.71 68.98 42.29
C ASP A 64 60.47 67.62 42.99
N TRP A 65 59.22 67.18 43.00
CA TRP A 65 58.83 65.97 43.69
C TRP A 65 58.97 64.70 42.84
N VAL A 66 59.60 64.73 41.66
CA VAL A 66 59.79 63.53 40.81
C VAL A 66 60.56 62.43 41.54
N GLY A 67 61.51 62.84 42.38
CA GLY A 67 62.28 61.94 43.24
C GLY A 67 61.42 61.00 44.08
N PHE A 68 60.21 61.41 44.46
CA PHE A 68 59.22 60.61 45.18
C PHE A 68 58.88 59.28 44.46
N PHE A 69 58.97 59.25 43.13
CA PHE A 69 58.60 58.11 42.28
C PHE A 69 59.80 57.34 41.73
N THR A 70 61.02 57.57 42.23
CA THR A 70 62.25 56.91 41.74
C THR A 70 62.49 55.52 42.32
N ARG A 71 61.50 54.95 43.01
CA ARG A 71 61.59 53.69 43.76
C ARG A 71 60.54 52.69 43.30
N THR A 72 60.82 51.42 43.55
CA THR A 72 59.93 50.28 43.26
C THR A 72 59.59 49.55 44.55
N LEU A 73 58.37 49.02 44.66
CA LEU A 73 58.01 48.10 45.75
C LEU A 73 58.80 46.80 45.59
N THR A 74 59.37 46.30 46.67
CA THR A 74 60.08 45.01 46.69
C THR A 74 59.30 43.98 47.49
N GLU A 75 59.37 42.71 47.07
CA GLU A 75 58.64 41.59 47.70
C GLU A 75 59.07 41.31 49.16
N ASP A 76 60.22 41.84 49.59
CA ASP A 76 60.78 41.67 50.94
C ASP A 76 60.20 42.65 51.98
N GLN A 77 59.14 43.39 51.64
CA GLN A 77 58.39 44.33 52.50
C GLN A 77 59.21 45.49 53.10
N ARG A 78 60.45 45.73 52.63
CA ARG A 78 61.28 46.88 53.02
C ARG A 78 60.97 48.10 52.15
N ASN A 79 59.70 48.52 52.16
CA ASN A 79 59.23 49.63 51.34
C ASN A 79 59.41 50.97 52.06
N GLU A 80 59.79 52.02 51.33
CA GLU A 80 59.87 53.38 51.87
C GLU A 80 58.45 53.86 52.28
N PRO A 81 58.24 54.31 53.53
CA PRO A 81 56.89 54.53 54.07
C PRO A 81 56.01 55.49 53.27
N HIS A 82 56.62 56.51 52.67
CA HIS A 82 55.91 57.53 51.89
C HIS A 82 55.36 56.97 50.57
N TYR A 83 56.13 56.12 49.89
CA TYR A 83 55.71 55.49 48.63
C TYR A 83 54.69 54.38 48.90
N ALA A 84 54.89 53.59 49.96
CA ALA A 84 53.91 52.60 50.41
C ALA A 84 52.56 53.24 50.77
N LEU A 85 52.57 54.40 51.44
CA LEU A 85 51.36 55.16 51.75
C LEU A 85 50.65 55.67 50.47
N PHE A 86 51.41 56.11 49.47
CA PHE A 86 50.85 56.53 48.18
C PHE A 86 50.22 55.38 47.41
N ILE A 87 50.86 54.21 47.36
CA ILE A 87 50.26 53.02 46.75
C ILE A 87 49.01 52.58 47.52
N ALA A 88 49.03 52.61 48.85
CA ALA A 88 47.85 52.34 49.67
C ALA A 88 46.71 53.32 49.36
N PHE A 89 47.01 54.61 49.14
CA PHE A 89 46.02 55.59 48.67
C PHE A 89 45.44 55.20 47.30
N LEU A 90 46.26 54.79 46.34
CA LEU A 90 45.76 54.37 45.02
C LEU A 90 44.91 53.10 45.11
N GLU A 91 45.24 52.15 45.99
CA GLU A 91 44.40 50.97 46.25
C GLU A 91 43.05 51.35 46.88
N ILE A 92 43.01 52.36 47.75
CA ILE A 92 41.75 52.92 48.27
C ILE A 92 40.99 53.66 47.16
N PHE A 93 41.69 54.44 46.33
CA PHE A 93 41.10 55.19 45.22
C PHE A 93 40.40 54.28 44.20
N LYS A 94 40.91 53.06 43.98
CA LYS A 94 40.22 52.05 43.14
C LYS A 94 38.78 51.77 43.58
N GLN A 95 38.43 51.93 44.85
CA GLN A 95 37.04 51.78 45.30
C GLN A 95 36.15 52.91 44.76
N ALA A 96 36.65 54.14 44.77
CA ALA A 96 35.95 55.28 44.19
C ALA A 96 35.90 55.19 42.66
N GLN A 97 36.98 54.74 42.02
CA GLN A 97 37.02 54.46 40.58
C GLN A 97 36.01 53.36 40.20
N ALA A 98 35.92 52.28 40.99
CA ALA A 98 34.95 51.21 40.77
C ALA A 98 33.50 51.71 40.88
N ASP A 99 33.18 52.53 41.89
CA ASP A 99 31.85 53.13 42.02
C ASP A 99 31.53 54.08 40.84
N LEU A 100 32.48 54.94 40.46
CA LEU A 100 32.35 55.85 39.33
C LEU A 100 32.07 55.09 38.02
N ASN A 101 32.75 53.96 37.83
CA ASN A 101 32.58 53.11 36.65
C ASN A 101 31.23 52.38 36.60
N THR A 102 30.41 52.42 37.67
CA THR A 102 29.03 51.94 37.62
C THR A 102 28.04 52.93 36.96
N ILE A 103 28.46 54.18 36.72
CA ILE A 103 27.57 55.23 36.18
C ILE A 103 27.00 54.85 34.82
N THR A 104 27.79 54.22 33.94
CA THR A 104 27.34 53.81 32.60
C THR A 104 26.17 52.84 32.69
N LYS A 105 26.28 51.82 33.54
CA LYS A 105 25.19 50.88 33.84
C LYS A 105 23.97 51.59 34.42
N ARG A 106 24.16 52.37 35.49
CA ARG A 106 23.07 53.06 36.20
C ARG A 106 22.31 54.01 35.29
N HIS A 107 23.00 54.73 34.42
CA HIS A 107 22.38 55.61 33.43
C HIS A 107 21.59 54.83 32.38
N LEU A 108 22.13 53.72 31.87
CA LEU A 108 21.43 52.86 30.92
C LEU A 108 20.14 52.29 31.53
N ASP A 109 20.24 51.82 32.77
CA ASP A 109 19.12 51.30 33.56
C ASP A 109 18.06 52.38 33.78
N PHE A 110 18.46 53.57 34.24
CA PHE A 110 17.57 54.71 34.43
C PHE A 110 16.84 55.09 33.13
N TYR A 111 17.57 55.18 32.03
CA TYR A 111 16.98 55.58 30.76
C TYR A 111 15.99 54.53 30.23
N TYR A 112 16.34 53.25 30.25
CA TYR A 112 15.47 52.21 29.71
C TYR A 112 14.30 51.86 30.65
N ARG A 113 14.53 51.76 31.95
CA ARG A 113 13.52 51.33 32.93
C ARG A 113 12.70 52.47 33.50
N ASP A 114 13.29 53.63 33.81
CA ASP A 114 12.55 54.72 34.48
C ASP A 114 12.00 55.74 33.48
N VAL A 115 12.79 56.13 32.47
CA VAL A 115 12.38 57.13 31.47
C VAL A 115 11.52 56.49 30.38
N LEU A 116 12.02 55.45 29.69
CA LEU A 116 11.29 54.77 28.63
C LEU A 116 10.27 53.74 29.15
N ARG A 117 10.37 53.35 30.43
CA ARG A 117 9.46 52.40 31.09
C ARG A 117 9.33 51.06 30.38
N LEU A 118 10.42 50.62 29.76
CA LEU A 118 10.51 49.31 29.15
C LEU A 118 10.83 48.29 30.23
N LYS A 119 10.18 47.13 30.13
CA LYS A 119 10.33 46.02 31.08
C LYS A 119 10.94 44.82 30.38
N GLU A 120 11.64 44.02 31.18
CA GLU A 120 12.07 42.67 30.86
C GLU A 120 10.86 41.82 30.44
N ARG A 121 11.07 40.91 29.50
CA ARG A 121 10.05 39.90 29.20
C ARG A 121 9.92 38.97 30.41
N PRO A 122 8.69 38.70 30.88
CA PRO A 122 8.49 37.72 31.95
C PRO A 122 8.89 36.34 31.45
N ALA A 123 9.14 35.43 32.39
CA ALA A 123 9.26 34.02 32.07
C ALA A 123 8.00 33.50 31.37
N VAL A 124 8.20 32.57 30.45
CA VAL A 124 7.14 31.81 29.78
C VAL A 124 7.30 30.36 30.23
N ALA A 125 6.24 29.80 30.81
CA ALA A 125 6.23 28.40 31.23
C ALA A 125 6.42 27.48 30.01
N ASP A 126 7.26 26.46 30.17
CA ASP A 126 7.36 25.37 29.22
C ASP A 126 6.16 24.42 29.31
N GLN A 127 5.96 23.67 28.24
CA GLN A 127 4.93 22.65 28.12
C GLN A 127 5.55 21.30 27.83
N VAL A 128 4.84 20.25 28.20
CA VAL A 128 5.20 18.85 27.95
C VAL A 128 4.02 18.12 27.34
N PHE A 129 4.31 17.11 26.51
CA PHE A 129 3.32 16.11 26.11
C PHE A 129 3.34 14.97 27.14
N ILE A 130 2.15 14.59 27.61
CA ILE A 130 1.94 13.52 28.58
C ILE A 130 1.04 12.46 27.96
N ILE A 131 1.44 11.21 28.08
CA ILE A 131 0.68 10.03 27.69
C ILE A 131 0.22 9.34 28.98
N PHE A 132 -1.05 8.94 29.01
CA PHE A 132 -1.59 8.17 30.12
C PHE A 132 -1.95 6.76 29.67
N ASP A 133 -1.46 5.75 30.40
CA ASP A 133 -1.94 4.38 30.25
C ASP A 133 -2.90 4.06 31.39
N LEU A 134 -4.00 3.42 31.03
CA LEU A 134 -5.05 3.06 31.97
C LEU A 134 -4.78 1.68 32.59
N VAL A 135 -5.26 1.45 33.82
CA VAL A 135 -5.24 0.10 34.40
C VAL A 135 -6.14 -0.84 33.59
N ASP A 136 -5.66 -2.04 33.25
CA ASP A 136 -6.30 -2.98 32.30
C ASP A 136 -7.80 -3.28 32.58
N GLN A 137 -8.26 -3.19 33.83
CA GLN A 137 -9.67 -3.46 34.21
C GLN A 137 -10.59 -2.23 34.17
N VAL A 138 -10.03 -1.03 33.98
CA VAL A 138 -10.80 0.21 33.90
C VAL A 138 -11.12 0.47 32.43
N ALA A 139 -12.35 0.87 32.11
CA ALA A 139 -12.71 1.17 30.72
C ALA A 139 -12.29 2.58 30.31
N GLN A 140 -12.48 3.54 31.22
CA GLN A 140 -12.11 4.95 31.05
C GLN A 140 -11.92 5.65 32.40
N SER A 141 -11.09 6.70 32.45
CA SER A 141 -10.91 7.60 33.59
C SER A 141 -10.78 9.05 33.13
N LEU A 142 -11.34 9.99 33.90
CA LEU A 142 -11.19 11.43 33.63
C LEU A 142 -9.98 11.97 34.39
N VAL A 143 -9.02 12.55 33.68
CA VAL A 143 -8.00 13.42 34.26
C VAL A 143 -8.44 14.85 34.04
N SER A 144 -8.71 15.57 35.14
CA SER A 144 -9.21 16.94 35.08
C SER A 144 -8.11 17.95 34.73
N GLU A 145 -8.48 19.03 34.06
CA GLU A 145 -7.67 20.23 33.90
C GLU A 145 -7.16 20.71 35.27
N GLY A 146 -5.90 21.13 35.33
CA GLY A 146 -5.24 21.56 36.56
C GLY A 146 -4.70 20.42 37.44
N THR A 147 -4.91 19.15 37.07
CA THR A 147 -4.28 18.02 37.78
C THR A 147 -2.75 18.16 37.73
N LEU A 148 -2.10 18.04 38.88
CA LEU A 148 -0.66 18.27 39.03
C LEU A 148 0.15 16.99 38.83
N LEU A 149 1.17 17.09 38.00
CA LEU A 149 2.17 16.07 37.72
C LEU A 149 3.48 16.39 38.42
N ASP A 150 4.15 15.36 38.94
CA ASP A 150 5.42 15.48 39.66
C ASP A 150 6.60 15.39 38.68
N ALA A 151 7.36 16.48 38.57
CA ALA A 151 8.57 16.58 37.75
C ALA A 151 9.85 16.61 38.60
N LYS A 152 9.82 16.02 39.81
CA LYS A 152 10.92 16.00 40.79
C LYS A 152 11.20 17.40 41.32
N LYS A 153 12.46 17.71 41.59
CA LYS A 153 12.91 18.97 42.19
C LYS A 153 13.90 19.68 41.28
N ASP A 154 13.89 21.00 41.35
CA ASP A 154 14.91 21.84 40.71
C ASP A 154 16.23 21.89 41.50
N ASP A 155 17.19 22.64 40.99
CA ASP A 155 18.54 22.79 41.55
C ASP A 155 18.55 23.44 42.95
N ILE A 156 17.50 24.18 43.32
CA ILE A 156 17.35 24.79 44.66
C ILE A 156 16.48 23.94 45.60
N GLY A 157 16.01 22.77 45.14
CA GLY A 157 15.26 21.79 45.92
C GLY A 157 13.75 22.04 46.02
N ALA A 158 13.20 22.96 45.23
CA ALA A 158 11.77 23.21 45.12
C ALA A 158 11.11 22.20 44.18
N ASP A 159 9.87 21.80 44.47
CA ASP A 159 9.14 20.82 43.66
C ASP A 159 8.79 21.43 42.28
N LEU A 160 9.15 20.75 41.20
CA LEU A 160 8.72 21.08 39.85
C LEU A 160 7.37 20.43 39.57
N ARG A 161 6.39 21.23 39.16
CA ARG A 161 5.01 20.77 38.94
C ARG A 161 4.49 21.23 37.59
N TYR A 162 3.80 20.32 36.91
CA TYR A 162 3.12 20.61 35.64
C TYR A 162 1.63 20.36 35.80
N ALA A 163 0.82 21.31 35.37
CA ALA A 163 -0.64 21.22 35.43
C ALA A 163 -1.18 20.77 34.07
N VAL A 164 -2.04 19.75 34.05
CA VAL A 164 -2.72 19.30 32.83
C VAL A 164 -3.56 20.44 32.24
N ASP A 165 -3.38 20.74 30.96
CA ASP A 165 -3.96 21.94 30.33
C ASP A 165 -5.46 21.83 30.05
N LYS A 166 -5.98 20.60 29.89
CA LYS A 166 -7.38 20.33 29.51
C LYS A 166 -7.85 19.01 30.10
N ASN A 167 -9.15 18.91 30.34
CA ASN A 167 -9.80 17.64 30.66
C ASN A 167 -9.53 16.61 29.55
N ILE A 168 -9.09 15.41 29.95
CA ILE A 168 -8.95 14.25 29.05
C ILE A 168 -9.65 13.04 29.66
N VAL A 169 -10.46 12.36 28.86
CA VAL A 169 -11.01 11.04 29.20
C VAL A 169 -10.07 10.00 28.61
N VAL A 170 -9.23 9.43 29.46
CA VAL A 170 -8.33 8.33 29.10
C VAL A 170 -9.15 7.05 29.00
N ASN A 171 -8.97 6.28 27.94
CA ASN A 171 -9.54 4.95 27.69
C ASN A 171 -8.44 3.92 27.37
N GLN A 172 -8.82 2.74 26.87
CA GLN A 172 -7.88 1.64 26.57
C GLN A 172 -7.30 1.69 25.14
N ALA A 173 -7.69 2.65 24.31
CA ALA A 173 -7.30 2.66 22.90
C ALA A 173 -5.79 2.91 22.72
N THR A 174 -5.14 2.05 21.93
CA THR A 174 -3.69 2.11 21.68
C THR A 174 -3.37 2.10 20.19
N VAL A 175 -2.31 2.81 19.79
CA VAL A 175 -1.78 2.75 18.42
C VAL A 175 -0.94 1.48 18.27
N GLU A 176 -1.42 0.52 17.49
CA GLU A 176 -0.72 -0.76 17.25
C GLU A 176 -0.03 -0.82 15.89
N SER A 177 -0.51 -0.07 14.90
CA SER A 177 0.04 -0.14 13.56
C SER A 177 0.04 1.22 12.88
N ILE A 178 1.14 1.53 12.18
CA ILE A 178 1.24 2.72 11.35
C ILE A 178 1.61 2.27 9.94
N ARG A 179 0.78 2.62 8.96
CA ARG A 179 0.99 2.31 7.54
C ARG A 179 0.92 3.58 6.71
N ALA A 180 1.52 3.57 5.53
CA ALA A 180 1.45 4.70 4.61
C ALA A 180 1.33 4.26 3.15
N LEU A 181 0.60 5.04 2.37
CA LEU A 181 0.48 4.89 0.93
C LEU A 181 0.83 6.23 0.26
N PHE A 182 1.75 6.18 -0.69
CA PHE A 182 2.10 7.30 -1.55
C PHE A 182 1.67 7.01 -2.98
N VAL A 183 0.91 7.93 -3.58
CA VAL A 183 0.50 7.88 -4.98
C VAL A 183 1.21 9.01 -5.71
N ASN A 184 2.13 8.70 -6.63
CA ASN A 184 2.81 9.73 -7.40
C ASN A 184 1.87 10.31 -8.48
N ASN A 185 1.03 11.28 -8.17
CA ASN A 185 0.07 11.84 -9.13
C ASN A 185 0.67 12.87 -10.13
N LYS A 186 2.00 13.08 -10.11
CA LYS A 186 2.66 14.08 -10.97
C LYS A 186 2.91 13.52 -12.37
N ALA A 187 2.31 14.15 -13.38
CA ALA A 187 2.57 13.85 -14.79
C ALA A 187 3.98 14.32 -15.18
N VAL A 188 4.76 13.45 -15.83
CA VAL A 188 6.05 13.87 -16.42
C VAL A 188 5.77 14.81 -17.61
N PRO A 189 6.41 16.00 -17.70
CA PRO A 189 6.29 16.87 -18.85
C PRO A 189 6.74 16.18 -20.16
N PRO A 190 6.09 16.46 -21.31
CA PRO A 190 6.51 15.90 -22.59
C PRO A 190 7.98 16.22 -22.91
N GLY A 191 8.77 15.21 -23.24
CA GLY A 191 10.18 15.36 -23.64
C GLY A 191 11.23 15.21 -22.53
N ASP A 192 10.82 14.93 -21.29
CA ASP A 192 11.77 14.61 -20.21
C ASP A 192 12.36 13.20 -20.38
N PRO A 193 13.70 13.02 -20.40
CA PRO A 193 14.34 11.72 -20.52
C PRO A 193 14.26 10.88 -19.23
N ARG A 194 13.78 11.45 -18.11
CA ARG A 194 13.61 10.76 -16.83
C ARG A 194 12.42 9.78 -16.88
N PRO A 195 12.48 8.68 -16.12
CA PRO A 195 11.50 7.60 -16.12
C PRO A 195 10.07 8.04 -15.81
N LEU A 196 9.13 7.36 -16.47
CA LEU A 196 7.70 7.39 -16.24
C LEU A 196 7.34 6.67 -14.92
N ASN A 197 7.68 7.24 -13.76
CA ASN A 197 7.21 6.75 -12.46
C ASN A 197 5.92 7.44 -12.00
N SER A 198 5.36 8.31 -12.83
CA SER A 198 4.04 8.91 -12.63
C SER A 198 2.98 7.84 -12.40
N PHE A 199 1.97 8.18 -11.62
CA PHE A 199 0.81 7.38 -11.24
C PHE A 199 1.12 5.99 -10.65
N ARG A 200 2.34 5.80 -10.15
CA ARG A 200 2.71 4.63 -9.35
C ARG A 200 2.31 4.82 -7.90
N LEU A 201 1.94 3.71 -7.28
CA LEU A 201 1.58 3.61 -5.88
C LEU A 201 2.68 2.87 -5.12
N TYR A 202 3.05 3.39 -3.96
CA TYR A 202 4.04 2.81 -3.05
C TYR A 202 3.41 2.58 -1.70
N ALA A 203 3.60 1.38 -1.15
CA ALA A 203 3.01 0.95 0.10
C ALA A 203 4.09 0.78 1.16
N SER A 204 3.81 1.26 2.38
CA SER A 204 4.66 1.08 3.56
C SER A 204 3.86 0.35 4.64
N PRO A 205 3.91 -0.99 4.71
CA PRO A 205 3.23 -1.77 5.74
C PRO A 205 3.68 -1.46 7.18
N VAL A 206 4.87 -0.88 7.36
CA VAL A 206 5.39 -0.36 8.62
C VAL A 206 5.95 1.05 8.35
N ALA A 207 5.11 2.08 8.41
CA ALA A 207 5.50 3.42 7.95
C ALA A 207 6.61 4.05 8.78
N ASN A 208 6.61 3.80 10.10
CA ASN A 208 7.60 4.22 11.09
C ASN A 208 8.90 3.40 11.00
N SER A 209 9.43 3.26 9.79
CA SER A 209 10.67 2.55 9.50
C SER A 209 11.37 3.18 8.30
N ALA A 210 12.67 2.96 8.17
CA ALA A 210 13.48 3.56 7.12
C ALA A 210 13.02 3.10 5.71
N ASP A 211 12.72 1.82 5.56
CA ASP A 211 12.36 1.17 4.28
C ASP A 211 10.85 0.95 4.08
N GLY A 212 10.03 1.31 5.08
CA GLY A 212 8.60 1.05 5.06
C GLY A 212 8.19 -0.39 5.41
N LYS A 213 9.15 -1.25 5.79
CA LYS A 213 8.95 -2.67 6.11
C LYS A 213 9.45 -3.07 7.51
N GLY A 214 9.97 -2.12 8.29
CA GLY A 214 10.40 -2.33 9.66
C GLY A 214 11.91 -2.19 9.90
N ALA A 215 12.68 -1.70 8.91
CA ALA A 215 14.08 -1.36 9.15
C ALA A 215 14.21 -0.19 10.15
N GLU A 216 15.24 -0.26 11.01
CA GLU A 216 15.54 0.79 11.98
C GLU A 216 15.88 2.12 11.29
N ILE A 217 15.49 3.23 11.93
CA ILE A 217 15.77 4.58 11.45
C ILE A 217 17.04 5.09 12.15
N GLU A 218 18.07 5.41 11.37
CA GLU A 218 19.40 5.79 11.88
C GLU A 218 19.60 7.31 12.03
N ASP A 219 18.66 8.15 11.59
CA ASP A 219 18.78 9.61 11.75
C ASP A 219 18.62 10.04 13.22
N GLU A 220 19.26 11.15 13.61
CA GLU A 220 19.28 11.60 15.02
C GLU A 220 17.87 11.89 15.56
N GLU A 221 16.95 12.34 14.71
CA GLU A 221 15.56 12.63 15.09
C GLU A 221 14.62 11.41 15.01
N LYS A 222 15.09 10.27 14.49
CA LYS A 222 14.30 9.04 14.24
C LYS A 222 13.05 9.31 13.39
N SER A 223 13.17 10.16 12.38
CA SER A 223 12.05 10.64 11.57
C SER A 223 11.83 9.79 10.31
N TRP A 224 10.58 9.69 9.85
CA TRP A 224 10.22 9.03 8.59
C TRP A 224 9.31 9.91 7.73
N LYS A 225 9.28 9.61 6.42
CA LYS A 225 8.36 10.27 5.49
C LYS A 225 6.91 9.95 5.86
N THR A 226 6.16 10.94 6.34
CA THR A 226 4.79 10.80 6.86
C THR A 226 3.88 9.97 5.98
N PHE A 227 3.95 10.15 4.66
CA PHE A 227 3.13 9.42 3.69
C PHE A 227 3.87 8.33 2.92
N GLY A 228 5.09 7.95 3.31
CA GLY A 228 5.86 6.88 2.67
C GLY A 228 6.40 7.24 1.29
N LYS A 229 6.62 8.53 1.01
CA LYS A 229 7.20 9.00 -0.26
C LYS A 229 8.63 8.43 -0.41
N PRO A 230 8.96 7.79 -1.55
CA PRO A 230 10.30 7.25 -1.79
C PRO A 230 11.38 8.34 -1.88
N ALA A 231 12.61 8.01 -1.50
CA ALA A 231 13.75 8.94 -1.46
C ALA A 231 14.27 9.34 -2.86
N GLY A 232 13.82 8.67 -3.92
CA GLY A 232 14.16 8.96 -5.30
C GLY A 232 13.16 8.40 -6.30
N ILE A 233 13.31 8.81 -7.56
CA ILE A 233 12.53 8.34 -8.71
C ILE A 233 13.41 7.34 -9.48
N ALA A 234 13.14 6.03 -9.39
CA ALA A 234 13.94 5.01 -10.08
C ALA A 234 13.83 5.10 -11.62
N LEU A 235 14.98 5.03 -12.30
CA LEU A 235 15.11 4.91 -13.76
C LEU A 235 14.43 3.63 -14.28
N VAL A 236 13.82 3.68 -15.47
CA VAL A 236 13.15 2.52 -16.10
C VAL A 236 14.14 1.38 -16.25
N GLY A 237 13.79 0.18 -15.78
CA GLY A 237 14.62 -1.02 -15.92
C GLY A 237 15.85 -1.07 -15.00
N SER A 238 16.05 -0.08 -14.12
CA SER A 238 16.95 -0.23 -12.98
C SER A 238 16.14 -0.59 -11.73
N PRO A 239 16.55 -1.59 -10.94
CA PRO A 239 16.20 -1.66 -9.53
C PRO A 239 16.94 -0.52 -8.81
N GLY A 240 16.64 0.73 -9.19
CA GLY A 240 17.09 1.88 -8.45
C GLY A 240 16.33 1.85 -7.14
N ASP A 241 17.07 1.66 -6.06
CA ASP A 241 16.55 1.61 -4.70
C ASP A 241 15.77 2.90 -4.40
N THR A 242 14.44 2.86 -4.59
CA THR A 242 13.54 3.93 -4.17
C THR A 242 13.41 3.98 -2.65
N GLY A 243 13.98 2.99 -1.94
CA GLY A 243 13.79 2.75 -0.52
C GLY A 243 12.38 2.33 -0.13
N ARG A 244 11.48 2.08 -1.11
CA ARG A 244 10.06 1.76 -0.90
C ARG A 244 9.53 0.83 -1.99
N ASP A 245 8.73 -0.15 -1.58
CA ASP A 245 8.07 -1.10 -2.48
C ASP A 245 6.84 -0.50 -3.16
N GLN A 246 6.57 -0.97 -4.37
CA GLN A 246 5.32 -0.68 -5.06
C GLN A 246 4.15 -1.40 -4.40
N ALA A 247 3.01 -0.72 -4.35
CA ALA A 247 1.78 -1.30 -3.85
C ALA A 247 1.26 -2.40 -4.78
N GLU A 248 0.91 -3.56 -4.23
CA GLU A 248 0.19 -4.58 -4.98
C GLU A 248 -1.29 -4.19 -5.06
N ILE A 249 -1.77 -3.85 -6.25
CA ILE A 249 -3.17 -3.46 -6.48
C ILE A 249 -3.77 -4.22 -7.66
N GLY A 250 -5.06 -4.54 -7.55
CA GLY A 250 -5.76 -5.29 -8.59
C GLY A 250 -7.15 -5.71 -8.17
N PHE A 251 -7.65 -6.75 -8.81
CA PHE A 251 -8.92 -7.37 -8.48
C PHE A 251 -8.83 -8.89 -8.64
N ALA A 252 -9.80 -9.61 -8.08
CA ALA A 252 -9.88 -11.05 -8.24
C ALA A 252 -11.33 -11.52 -8.33
N VAL A 253 -11.53 -12.68 -8.94
CA VAL A 253 -12.80 -13.41 -8.91
C VAL A 253 -12.58 -14.77 -8.28
N ALA A 254 -13.47 -15.17 -7.40
CA ALA A 254 -13.50 -16.51 -6.81
C ALA A 254 -14.76 -17.24 -7.27
N SER A 255 -14.59 -18.44 -7.80
CA SER A 255 -15.73 -19.21 -8.33
C SER A 255 -15.42 -20.71 -8.42
N PRO A 256 -16.38 -21.58 -8.09
CA PRO A 256 -16.28 -23.02 -8.35
C PRO A 256 -16.09 -23.36 -9.84
N VAL A 257 -16.45 -22.46 -10.77
CA VAL A 257 -16.21 -22.68 -12.20
C VAL A 257 -14.72 -22.78 -12.53
N LEU A 258 -13.86 -22.24 -11.66
CA LEU A 258 -12.42 -22.23 -11.79
C LEU A 258 -11.74 -23.47 -11.19
N PHE A 259 -12.48 -24.48 -10.73
CA PHE A 259 -11.89 -25.80 -10.46
C PHE A 259 -11.49 -26.41 -11.81
N LEU A 260 -10.19 -26.44 -12.10
CA LEU A 260 -9.66 -26.84 -13.40
C LEU A 260 -8.49 -27.81 -13.19
N GLY A 261 -8.81 -29.10 -13.15
CA GLY A 261 -7.91 -30.17 -12.77
C GLY A 261 -6.75 -30.35 -13.73
N GLU A 262 -7.06 -30.50 -15.02
CA GLU A 262 -6.08 -30.89 -16.03
C GLU A 262 -6.58 -30.60 -17.46
N GLY A 263 -5.84 -31.08 -18.46
CA GLY A 263 -6.10 -30.77 -19.86
C GLY A 263 -5.67 -29.35 -20.23
N THR A 264 -5.99 -28.93 -21.45
CA THR A 264 -5.80 -27.53 -21.84
C THR A 264 -6.98 -26.73 -21.35
N ARG A 265 -6.74 -25.73 -20.49
CA ARG A 265 -7.78 -24.97 -19.82
C ARG A 265 -7.71 -23.52 -20.27
N ILE A 266 -8.82 -23.00 -20.76
CA ILE A 266 -8.92 -21.63 -21.26
C ILE A 266 -9.91 -20.91 -20.37
N VAL A 267 -9.45 -19.85 -19.70
CA VAL A 267 -10.30 -19.00 -18.86
C VAL A 267 -10.44 -17.64 -19.55
N THR A 268 -11.67 -17.20 -19.75
CA THR A 268 -12.01 -15.89 -20.28
C THR A 268 -12.85 -15.13 -19.26
N LEU A 269 -12.29 -14.06 -18.72
CA LEU A 269 -12.98 -13.12 -17.84
C LEU A 269 -13.43 -11.91 -18.65
N THR A 270 -14.74 -11.71 -18.75
CA THR A 270 -15.35 -10.55 -19.40
C THR A 270 -15.95 -9.63 -18.35
N LEU A 271 -15.35 -8.45 -18.18
CA LEU A 271 -15.81 -7.41 -17.28
C LEU A 271 -16.69 -6.43 -18.08
N SER A 272 -17.91 -6.18 -17.62
CA SER A 272 -18.83 -5.24 -18.27
C SER A 272 -19.03 -3.99 -17.42
N PHE A 273 -19.05 -2.84 -18.07
CA PHE A 273 -19.11 -1.52 -17.45
C PHE A 273 -20.39 -0.76 -17.83
N ASP A 274 -20.76 0.22 -16.99
CA ASP A 274 -21.95 1.05 -17.16
C ASP A 274 -21.85 2.07 -18.30
N ARG A 275 -20.63 2.37 -18.74
CA ARG A 275 -20.33 3.31 -19.80
C ARG A 275 -19.28 2.73 -20.74
N VAL A 276 -19.23 3.28 -21.94
CA VAL A 276 -18.16 3.00 -22.91
C VAL A 276 -16.83 3.40 -22.29
N LEU A 277 -15.85 2.50 -22.38
CA LEU A 277 -14.49 2.70 -21.93
C LEU A 277 -13.83 3.76 -22.82
N SER A 278 -13.77 5.00 -22.35
CA SER A 278 -13.03 6.05 -23.04
C SER A 278 -11.56 5.94 -22.64
N LEU A 279 -10.79 5.12 -23.37
CA LEU A 279 -9.33 5.18 -23.27
C LEU A 279 -8.89 6.37 -24.11
N PRO A 280 -8.24 7.40 -23.54
CA PRO A 280 -7.60 8.43 -24.34
C PRO A 280 -6.50 7.77 -25.19
N VAL A 281 -6.89 7.36 -26.40
CA VAL A 281 -6.10 7.12 -27.60
C VAL A 281 -4.65 6.72 -27.30
N PHE A 282 -4.43 5.40 -27.11
CA PHE A 282 -3.12 4.73 -27.15
C PHE A 282 -2.26 5.13 -28.38
N THR A 283 -2.90 5.74 -29.38
CA THR A 283 -2.38 5.96 -30.72
C THR A 283 -1.48 7.20 -30.87
N ASN A 284 -1.47 8.20 -29.99
CA ASN A 284 -0.73 9.44 -30.26
C ASN A 284 0.62 9.62 -29.55
N LEU A 285 0.83 9.06 -28.35
CA LEU A 285 2.05 9.36 -27.59
C LEU A 285 3.26 8.53 -28.03
N TYR A 286 3.06 7.25 -28.37
CA TYR A 286 4.16 6.36 -28.79
C TYR A 286 4.63 6.62 -30.23
N LEU A 287 3.71 7.00 -31.13
CA LEU A 287 4.03 7.35 -32.51
C LEU A 287 4.82 8.66 -32.61
N GLN A 288 4.56 9.66 -31.76
CA GLN A 288 5.35 10.90 -31.77
C GLN A 288 6.79 10.71 -31.26
N THR A 289 7.00 9.83 -30.27
CA THR A 289 8.35 9.52 -29.77
C THR A 289 9.20 8.72 -30.76
N GLN A 290 8.60 7.85 -31.58
CA GLN A 290 9.34 7.11 -32.62
C GLN A 290 9.57 7.95 -33.89
N VAL A 291 8.60 8.77 -34.31
CA VAL A 291 8.75 9.65 -35.48
C VAL A 291 9.83 10.71 -35.26
N SER A 292 9.98 11.25 -34.04
CA SER A 292 11.06 12.18 -33.71
C SER A 292 12.46 11.53 -33.68
N MET A 293 12.57 10.25 -33.30
CA MET A 293 13.85 9.52 -33.38
C MET A 293 14.21 9.15 -34.82
N ILE A 294 13.23 8.82 -35.67
CA ILE A 294 13.47 8.50 -37.09
C ILE A 294 13.77 9.77 -37.90
N GLN A 295 13.18 10.92 -37.56
CA GLN A 295 13.49 12.21 -38.22
C GLN A 295 14.90 12.74 -37.89
N ASN A 296 15.45 12.42 -36.71
CA ASN A 296 16.79 12.86 -36.32
C ASN A 296 17.93 12.01 -36.91
N VAL A 297 17.65 10.83 -37.48
CA VAL A 297 18.68 10.00 -38.15
C VAL A 297 18.84 10.35 -39.64
N VAL A 298 17.86 11.03 -40.26
CA VAL A 298 17.88 11.35 -41.70
C VAL A 298 18.40 12.77 -42.00
N VAL A 299 18.50 13.67 -41.01
CA VAL A 299 19.00 15.04 -41.19
C VAL A 299 20.47 15.15 -40.80
N ALA A 300 21.33 14.42 -41.51
CA ALA A 300 22.78 14.59 -41.42
C ALA A 300 23.47 14.46 -42.79
N ARG A 301 22.96 15.15 -43.82
CA ARG A 301 23.76 15.54 -45.00
C ARG A 301 23.28 16.89 -45.56
N PRO A 302 24.13 17.92 -45.66
CA PRO A 302 23.78 19.15 -46.34
C PRO A 302 24.19 19.06 -47.82
N THR A 303 23.23 19.22 -48.74
CA THR A 303 23.52 19.72 -50.10
C THR A 303 22.34 20.56 -50.62
N PRO A 304 22.61 21.60 -51.43
CA PRO A 304 21.67 22.69 -51.67
C PRO A 304 20.77 22.50 -52.90
N SER A 305 19.62 23.19 -52.84
CA SER A 305 18.76 23.71 -53.90
C SER A 305 18.35 22.82 -55.09
N VAL A 306 17.05 22.55 -55.22
CA VAL A 306 16.17 23.02 -56.33
C VAL A 306 14.71 22.78 -55.89
N ALA A 307 13.86 23.81 -55.99
CA ALA A 307 12.43 23.73 -55.69
C ALA A 307 11.66 22.93 -56.77
N ARG A 308 10.91 21.91 -56.36
CA ARG A 308 9.87 21.25 -57.16
C ARG A 308 8.60 21.13 -56.32
N PRO A 309 7.39 21.39 -56.85
CA PRO A 309 6.15 21.30 -56.09
C PRO A 309 5.83 19.83 -55.72
N PRO A 310 5.09 19.60 -54.62
CA PRO A 310 4.86 18.27 -54.10
C PRO A 310 4.00 17.43 -55.06
N ARG A 311 4.47 16.20 -55.35
CA ARG A 311 3.61 15.15 -55.91
C ARG A 311 2.67 14.64 -54.81
N PRO A 312 1.42 14.27 -55.14
CA PRO A 312 0.54 13.62 -54.19
C PRO A 312 1.14 12.29 -53.72
N VAL A 313 1.08 12.06 -52.41
CA VAL A 313 1.49 10.82 -51.75
C VAL A 313 0.55 9.70 -52.21
N PRO A 314 1.03 8.50 -52.58
CA PRO A 314 0.16 7.40 -52.98
C PRO A 314 -0.64 6.86 -51.79
N ASP A 315 -1.93 6.58 -52.01
CA ASP A 315 -2.90 5.92 -51.12
C ASP A 315 -2.43 4.50 -50.70
N SER A 316 -1.42 4.43 -49.84
CA SER A 316 -0.86 3.16 -49.34
C SER A 316 -0.85 3.05 -47.81
N LEU A 317 -1.66 3.86 -47.13
CA LEU A 317 -1.88 3.76 -45.67
C LEU A 317 -3.03 2.81 -45.28
N MET A 318 -3.66 2.13 -46.25
CA MET A 318 -4.86 1.31 -46.00
C MET A 318 -4.56 -0.15 -45.58
N TYR A 319 -3.29 -0.52 -45.35
CA TYR A 319 -2.89 -1.85 -44.86
C TYR A 319 -2.37 -1.85 -43.39
N ALA A 320 -2.53 -0.76 -42.65
CA ALA A 320 -1.98 -0.61 -41.29
C ALA A 320 -2.92 -1.04 -40.14
N ASP A 321 -4.15 -1.46 -40.42
CA ASP A 321 -5.18 -1.61 -39.38
C ASP A 321 -5.00 -2.87 -38.51
N ALA A 322 -4.58 -3.99 -39.11
CA ALA A 322 -4.38 -5.26 -38.39
C ALA A 322 -3.10 -5.29 -37.54
N SER A 323 -2.03 -4.61 -37.98
CA SER A 323 -0.76 -4.56 -37.25
C SER A 323 -0.81 -3.58 -36.08
N ILE A 324 -1.55 -2.48 -36.21
CA ILE A 324 -1.81 -1.54 -35.10
C ILE A 324 -2.68 -2.20 -34.03
N SER A 325 -3.73 -2.95 -34.40
CA SER A 325 -4.58 -3.63 -33.42
C SER A 325 -3.84 -4.76 -32.68
N ALA A 326 -3.04 -5.58 -33.38
CA ALA A 326 -2.22 -6.62 -32.75
C ALA A 326 -1.17 -6.03 -31.79
N PHE A 327 -0.53 -4.91 -32.16
CA PHE A 327 0.41 -4.20 -31.29
C PHE A 327 -0.28 -3.69 -30.02
N VAL A 328 -1.43 -3.02 -30.15
CA VAL A 328 -2.20 -2.51 -28.99
C VAL A 328 -2.64 -3.64 -28.06
N VAL A 329 -3.09 -4.79 -28.60
CA VAL A 329 -3.45 -5.97 -27.81
C VAL A 329 -2.24 -6.54 -27.06
N GLN A 330 -1.07 -6.61 -27.70
CA GLN A 330 0.15 -7.09 -27.08
C GLN A 330 0.63 -6.15 -25.94
N GLN A 331 0.44 -4.84 -26.09
CA GLN A 331 0.72 -3.86 -25.04
C GLN A 331 -0.25 -4.03 -23.86
N LEU A 332 -1.55 -4.22 -24.12
CA LEU A 332 -2.59 -4.42 -23.09
C LEU A 332 -2.34 -5.66 -22.22
N GLN A 333 -1.81 -6.73 -22.81
CA GLN A 333 -1.45 -7.94 -22.06
C GLN A 333 -0.37 -7.71 -21.00
N GLN A 334 0.53 -6.75 -21.22
CA GLN A 334 1.63 -6.47 -20.29
C GLN A 334 1.17 -5.69 -19.05
N PHE A 335 -0.06 -5.17 -19.03
CA PHE A 335 -0.60 -4.39 -17.90
C PHE A 335 -1.14 -5.24 -16.77
N PHE A 336 -1.46 -6.51 -17.03
CA PHE A 336 -2.06 -7.38 -16.03
C PHE A 336 -1.21 -8.62 -15.81
N ASN A 337 -0.74 -8.79 -14.59
CA ASN A 337 -0.18 -10.04 -14.12
C ASN A 337 -1.36 -10.89 -13.60
N ILE A 338 -1.58 -12.05 -14.21
CA ILE A 338 -2.74 -12.89 -13.95
C ILE A 338 -2.28 -14.19 -13.30
N TYR A 339 -2.96 -14.57 -12.23
CA TYR A 339 -2.62 -15.71 -11.39
C TYR A 339 -3.87 -16.54 -11.11
N PHE A 340 -3.68 -17.84 -10.93
CA PHE A 340 -4.72 -18.78 -10.49
C PHE A 340 -4.28 -19.48 -9.20
N SER A 341 -5.21 -19.79 -8.30
CA SER A 341 -4.89 -20.51 -7.07
C SER A 341 -4.45 -21.95 -7.37
N GLY A 342 -3.20 -22.27 -7.02
CA GLY A 342 -2.69 -23.64 -6.98
C GLY A 342 -2.65 -24.17 -5.54
N GLU A 343 -2.29 -25.44 -5.38
CA GLU A 343 -2.28 -26.12 -4.08
C GLU A 343 -1.32 -25.49 -3.05
N LYS A 344 -0.13 -25.06 -3.51
CA LYS A 344 0.94 -24.51 -2.66
C LYS A 344 1.46 -23.15 -3.11
N GLU A 345 1.16 -22.77 -4.34
CA GLU A 345 1.67 -21.54 -4.96
C GLU A 345 0.69 -21.03 -6.01
N TRP A 346 0.80 -19.75 -6.35
CA TRP A 346 0.04 -19.16 -7.44
C TRP A 346 0.51 -19.70 -8.78
N ILE A 347 -0.43 -20.19 -9.60
CA ILE A 347 -0.17 -20.63 -10.96
C ILE A 347 -0.09 -19.39 -11.85
N VAL A 348 1.06 -19.21 -12.49
CA VAL A 348 1.25 -18.24 -13.57
C VAL A 348 1.06 -18.97 -14.90
N PRO A 349 0.02 -18.64 -15.69
CA PRO A 349 -0.18 -19.26 -17.00
C PRO A 349 1.02 -18.99 -17.92
N GLU A 350 1.47 -20.02 -18.63
CA GLU A 350 2.47 -19.86 -19.69
C GLU A 350 1.87 -19.09 -20.86
N ALA A 351 2.67 -18.25 -21.52
CA ALA A 351 2.19 -17.44 -22.64
C ALA A 351 1.71 -18.33 -23.80
N SER A 352 0.47 -18.14 -24.23
CA SER A 352 -0.13 -18.86 -25.36
C SER A 352 -0.55 -17.90 -26.48
N SER A 353 -0.50 -18.35 -27.73
CA SER A 353 -0.88 -17.54 -28.90
C SER A 353 -2.35 -17.11 -28.90
N GLY A 354 -3.20 -17.81 -28.14
CA GLY A 354 -4.60 -17.47 -27.97
C GLY A 354 -4.89 -16.49 -26.83
N ASP A 355 -3.90 -16.17 -25.99
CA ASP A 355 -4.11 -15.26 -24.88
C ASP A 355 -4.34 -13.85 -25.41
N MET A 356 -5.18 -13.07 -24.73
CA MET A 356 -5.53 -11.72 -25.15
C MET A 356 -6.03 -10.90 -23.96
N VAL A 357 -5.77 -9.60 -24.01
CA VAL A 357 -6.49 -8.60 -23.23
C VAL A 357 -7.03 -7.62 -24.25
N THR A 358 -8.34 -7.59 -24.42
CA THR A 358 -9.00 -6.67 -25.36
C THR A 358 -9.96 -5.76 -24.63
N ILE A 359 -10.11 -4.57 -25.20
CA ILE A 359 -11.06 -3.58 -24.74
C ILE A 359 -11.98 -3.28 -25.91
N SER A 360 -13.28 -3.48 -25.71
CA SER A 360 -14.31 -3.28 -26.72
C SER A 360 -15.51 -2.57 -26.10
N ASP A 361 -15.90 -1.41 -26.63
CA ASP A 361 -17.01 -0.59 -26.14
C ASP A 361 -16.99 -0.42 -24.61
N ASN A 362 -17.85 -1.15 -23.90
CA ASN A 362 -18.00 -1.14 -22.45
C ASN A 362 -17.52 -2.43 -21.78
N GLN A 363 -16.55 -3.14 -22.38
CA GLN A 363 -16.03 -4.40 -21.87
C GLN A 363 -14.51 -4.50 -21.90
N ILE A 364 -13.96 -5.15 -20.87
CA ILE A 364 -12.58 -5.64 -20.85
C ILE A 364 -12.65 -7.17 -20.85
N ILE A 365 -12.00 -7.80 -21.81
CA ILE A 365 -11.95 -9.25 -21.95
C ILE A 365 -10.52 -9.71 -21.71
N ILE A 366 -10.33 -10.56 -20.70
CA ILE A 366 -9.05 -11.15 -20.32
C ILE A 366 -9.12 -12.65 -20.58
N ARG A 367 -8.35 -13.13 -21.56
CA ARG A 367 -8.26 -14.55 -21.89
C ARG A 367 -6.87 -15.08 -21.55
N ARG A 368 -6.81 -16.17 -20.79
CA ARG A 368 -5.59 -16.89 -20.45
C ARG A 368 -5.74 -18.39 -20.61
N THR A 369 -4.67 -19.02 -21.10
CA THR A 369 -4.56 -20.45 -21.33
C THR A 369 -3.64 -21.06 -20.28
N ILE A 370 -4.13 -22.06 -19.55
CA ILE A 370 -3.34 -22.87 -18.64
C ILE A 370 -3.02 -24.19 -19.37
N GLY A 371 -1.73 -24.40 -19.65
CA GLY A 371 -1.26 -25.51 -20.47
C GLY A 371 -1.47 -26.87 -19.81
N LYS A 372 -1.50 -27.95 -20.60
CA LYS A 372 -1.76 -29.33 -20.14
C LYS A 372 -0.79 -29.83 -19.06
N GLY A 373 0.45 -29.36 -19.07
CA GLY A 373 1.48 -29.74 -18.08
C GLY A 373 1.47 -28.91 -16.80
N GLN A 374 0.70 -27.82 -16.73
CA GLN A 374 0.65 -26.96 -15.55
C GLN A 374 -0.25 -27.56 -14.46
N LYS A 375 0.06 -27.27 -13.20
CA LYS A 375 -0.66 -27.82 -12.03
C LYS A 375 -2.18 -27.50 -12.06
N PRO A 376 -3.02 -28.26 -11.34
CA PRO A 376 -4.45 -28.01 -11.20
C PRO A 376 -4.76 -26.65 -10.57
N VAL A 377 -5.82 -25.98 -11.04
CA VAL A 377 -6.41 -24.84 -10.34
C VAL A 377 -7.37 -25.37 -9.27
N VAL A 378 -7.07 -25.09 -8.01
CA VAL A 378 -7.75 -25.67 -6.84
C VAL A 378 -8.31 -24.60 -5.92
N ALA A 379 -9.09 -25.02 -4.94
CA ALA A 379 -9.66 -24.16 -3.90
C ALA A 379 -8.59 -23.27 -3.26
N PHE A 380 -8.92 -22.01 -3.01
CA PHE A 380 -8.00 -21.09 -2.35
C PHE A 380 -7.72 -21.55 -0.92
N ASN A 381 -6.44 -21.52 -0.53
CA ASN A 381 -5.98 -21.79 0.82
C ASN A 381 -5.14 -20.60 1.30
N GLU A 382 -5.62 -19.93 2.36
CA GLU A 382 -4.99 -18.72 2.93
C GLU A 382 -3.61 -19.00 3.53
N GLU A 383 -3.41 -20.16 4.16
CA GLU A 383 -2.14 -20.55 4.79
C GLU A 383 -1.04 -20.80 3.75
N GLU A 384 -1.38 -21.51 2.67
CA GLU A 384 -0.45 -21.86 1.60
C GLU A 384 -0.11 -20.65 0.72
N LEU A 385 -1.12 -19.87 0.31
CA LEU A 385 -0.94 -18.76 -0.63
C LEU A 385 -0.66 -17.40 0.03
N LYS A 386 -0.68 -17.35 1.37
CA LYS A 386 -0.32 -16.18 2.21
C LYS A 386 -1.03 -14.89 1.81
N GLN A 387 -2.28 -14.98 1.38
CA GLN A 387 -3.13 -13.83 1.06
C GLN A 387 -4.52 -13.99 1.70
N PRO A 388 -5.13 -12.90 2.19
CA PRO A 388 -6.30 -12.98 3.06
C PRO A 388 -7.63 -13.01 2.29
N PHE A 389 -7.76 -13.81 1.22
CA PHE A 389 -9.04 -13.99 0.55
C PHE A 389 -10.00 -14.79 1.43
N LYS A 390 -11.14 -14.22 1.77
CA LYS A 390 -12.21 -14.92 2.50
C LYS A 390 -13.11 -15.68 1.53
N THR A 391 -12.58 -16.79 1.01
CA THR A 391 -13.25 -17.70 0.09
C THR A 391 -12.67 -19.12 0.22
N THR A 392 -13.49 -20.12 -0.10
CA THR A 392 -13.06 -21.52 -0.25
C THR A 392 -13.00 -21.93 -1.73
N TRP A 393 -13.30 -21.01 -2.65
CA TRP A 393 -13.31 -21.29 -4.07
C TRP A 393 -11.97 -21.02 -4.72
N PRO A 394 -11.67 -21.62 -5.88
CA PRO A 394 -10.52 -21.22 -6.66
C PRO A 394 -10.59 -19.76 -7.08
N VAL A 395 -9.46 -19.08 -7.09
CA VAL A 395 -9.33 -17.64 -7.32
C VAL A 395 -8.53 -17.38 -8.59
N MET A 396 -9.07 -16.54 -9.47
CA MET A 396 -8.33 -15.86 -10.52
C MET A 396 -8.02 -14.44 -10.06
N LYS A 397 -6.74 -14.14 -9.84
CA LYS A 397 -6.25 -12.83 -9.38
C LYS A 397 -5.61 -12.08 -10.56
N VAL A 398 -6.03 -10.83 -10.76
CA VAL A 398 -5.58 -9.94 -11.84
C VAL A 398 -4.93 -8.70 -11.21
N MET A 399 -3.61 -8.62 -11.26
CA MET A 399 -2.79 -7.57 -10.65
C MET A 399 -2.34 -6.55 -11.68
N LEU A 400 -2.37 -5.28 -11.33
CA LEU A 400 -1.82 -4.22 -12.19
C LEU A 400 -0.30 -4.28 -12.21
N ASN A 401 0.28 -4.31 -13.41
CA ASN A 401 1.73 -4.23 -13.61
C ASN A 401 2.19 -2.78 -13.71
N GLN A 402 2.56 -2.20 -12.56
CA GLN A 402 3.05 -0.81 -12.45
C GLN A 402 4.44 -0.59 -13.10
N ASN A 403 5.12 -1.66 -13.50
CA ASN A 403 6.45 -1.63 -14.15
C ASN A 403 6.40 -1.90 -15.66
N SER A 404 5.21 -2.06 -16.25
CA SER A 404 5.10 -2.16 -17.70
C SER A 404 5.71 -0.89 -18.34
N GLY A 405 6.78 -1.05 -19.14
CA GLY A 405 7.55 0.07 -19.72
C GLY A 405 6.80 0.89 -20.77
N VAL A 406 5.47 0.78 -20.80
CA VAL A 406 4.61 1.11 -21.92
C VAL A 406 3.82 2.39 -21.67
N ASN A 407 3.25 2.57 -20.46
CA ASN A 407 2.56 3.80 -20.09
C ASN A 407 2.25 3.83 -18.56
N PRO A 408 2.63 4.91 -17.83
CA PRO A 408 2.43 5.02 -16.39
C PRO A 408 0.99 5.33 -15.95
N TYR A 409 0.13 5.84 -16.83
CA TYR A 409 -1.18 6.43 -16.50
C TYR A 409 -2.30 5.39 -16.30
N PHE A 410 -2.04 4.08 -16.37
CA PHE A 410 -3.12 3.08 -16.45
C PHE A 410 -4.00 2.99 -15.23
N TYR A 411 -3.42 3.10 -14.04
CA TYR A 411 -4.22 3.10 -12.83
C TYR A 411 -5.30 4.20 -12.87
N GLU A 412 -4.93 5.43 -13.25
CA GLU A 412 -5.88 6.55 -13.43
C GLU A 412 -6.92 6.28 -14.51
N GLN A 413 -6.54 5.61 -15.60
CA GLN A 413 -7.46 5.29 -16.69
C GLN A 413 -8.47 4.20 -16.29
N PHE A 414 -8.08 3.19 -15.53
CA PHE A 414 -8.97 2.07 -15.19
C PHE A 414 -9.77 2.32 -13.90
N LYS A 415 -9.25 3.09 -12.95
CA LYS A 415 -9.92 3.32 -11.65
C LYS A 415 -11.28 4.02 -11.79
N VAL A 416 -11.52 4.77 -12.87
CA VAL A 416 -12.78 5.51 -13.07
C VAL A 416 -13.96 4.63 -13.52
N HIS A 417 -13.70 3.38 -13.91
CA HIS A 417 -14.71 2.52 -14.51
C HIS A 417 -15.49 1.71 -13.47
N LYS A 418 -16.83 1.73 -13.62
CA LYS A 418 -17.77 1.08 -12.71
C LYS A 418 -18.29 -0.24 -13.31
N LEU A 419 -18.16 -1.31 -12.55
CA LEU A 419 -18.57 -2.66 -12.95
C LEU A 419 -20.08 -2.86 -12.85
N ILE A 420 -20.64 -3.47 -13.88
CA ILE A 420 -22.00 -4.05 -13.90
C ILE A 420 -21.92 -5.55 -13.61
N SER A 421 -20.96 -6.24 -14.22
CA SER A 421 -20.83 -7.69 -14.06
C SER A 421 -19.43 -8.18 -14.40
N ALA A 422 -19.10 -9.37 -13.88
CA ALA A 422 -17.93 -10.14 -14.26
C ALA A 422 -18.39 -11.53 -14.73
N LYS A 423 -18.24 -11.82 -16.02
CA LYS A 423 -18.56 -13.10 -16.63
C LYS A 423 -17.31 -13.96 -16.76
N ILE A 424 -17.36 -15.19 -16.26
CA ILE A 424 -16.26 -16.15 -16.34
C ILE A 424 -16.70 -17.28 -17.26
N ASP A 425 -16.04 -17.40 -18.40
CA ASP A 425 -16.17 -18.52 -19.33
C ASP A 425 -14.95 -19.42 -19.20
N VAL A 426 -15.15 -20.72 -19.00
CA VAL A 426 -14.09 -21.72 -19.01
C VAL A 426 -14.32 -22.73 -20.12
N GLY A 427 -13.26 -23.08 -20.82
CA GLY A 427 -13.23 -24.17 -21.78
C GLY A 427 -12.08 -25.12 -21.41
N VAL A 428 -12.39 -26.39 -21.22
CA VAL A 428 -11.40 -27.43 -20.92
C VAL A 428 -11.44 -28.46 -22.02
N SER A 429 -10.27 -28.84 -22.53
CA SER A 429 -10.13 -29.88 -23.53
C SER A 429 -9.13 -30.96 -23.12
N GLU A 430 -9.38 -32.18 -23.62
CA GLU A 430 -8.54 -33.36 -23.40
C GLU A 430 -8.40 -33.80 -21.93
N MET A 431 -9.45 -33.66 -21.12
CA MET A 431 -9.47 -34.18 -19.74
C MET A 431 -9.55 -35.72 -19.74
N LYS A 432 -8.74 -36.38 -18.91
CA LYS A 432 -8.61 -37.84 -18.72
C LYS A 432 -8.92 -38.33 -17.32
N GLY A 433 -8.91 -37.47 -16.30
CA GLY A 433 -9.20 -37.72 -14.90
C GLY A 433 -10.68 -38.00 -14.65
N LEU A 434 -11.18 -39.04 -15.30
CA LEU A 434 -12.56 -39.49 -15.30
C LEU A 434 -12.67 -40.75 -14.43
N ILE A 435 -13.79 -40.89 -13.74
CA ILE A 435 -14.12 -42.08 -12.97
C ILE A 435 -14.88 -43.02 -13.88
N LEU A 436 -14.28 -44.16 -14.24
CA LEU A 436 -14.82 -45.07 -15.24
C LEU A 436 -15.25 -46.38 -14.62
N GLN A 437 -16.48 -46.80 -14.89
CA GLN A 437 -17.03 -48.09 -14.44
C GLN A 437 -17.88 -48.72 -15.54
N ASN A 438 -18.03 -50.03 -15.53
CA ASN A 438 -19.04 -50.76 -16.30
C ASN A 438 -19.75 -51.76 -15.39
N ASP A 439 -20.54 -52.67 -15.98
CA ASP A 439 -21.26 -53.71 -15.24
C ASP A 439 -20.34 -54.67 -14.45
N ASP A 440 -19.06 -54.79 -14.83
CA ASP A 440 -18.05 -55.63 -14.16
C ASP A 440 -17.31 -54.89 -13.01
N GLY A 441 -17.46 -53.56 -12.91
CA GLY A 441 -16.83 -52.73 -11.87
C GLY A 441 -15.97 -51.59 -12.42
N ALA A 442 -14.98 -51.15 -11.63
CA ALA A 442 -14.10 -50.02 -11.97
C ALA A 442 -13.10 -50.35 -13.08
N LEU A 443 -12.89 -49.37 -13.97
CA LEU A 443 -12.02 -49.47 -15.14
C LEU A 443 -10.78 -48.59 -14.97
N LYS A 444 -9.67 -49.04 -15.57
CA LYS A 444 -8.37 -48.36 -15.55
C LYS A 444 -8.10 -47.71 -16.90
N PRO A 445 -8.20 -46.37 -17.03
CA PRO A 445 -8.07 -45.69 -18.32
C PRO A 445 -6.65 -45.74 -18.90
N GLU A 446 -5.65 -46.19 -18.15
CA GLU A 446 -4.26 -46.28 -18.59
C GLU A 446 -4.02 -47.42 -19.60
N GLN A 447 -4.96 -48.35 -19.73
CA GLN A 447 -4.90 -49.48 -20.66
C GLN A 447 -6.19 -49.57 -21.46
N PRO A 448 -6.18 -50.15 -22.68
CA PRO A 448 -7.41 -50.37 -23.42
C PRO A 448 -8.42 -51.19 -22.62
N PHE A 449 -9.66 -50.74 -22.55
CA PHE A 449 -10.70 -51.34 -21.71
C PHE A 449 -12.03 -51.51 -22.46
N PRO A 450 -12.83 -52.54 -22.15
CA PRO A 450 -14.16 -52.71 -22.73
C PRO A 450 -15.22 -51.91 -21.95
N PRO A 451 -15.80 -50.83 -22.51
CA PRO A 451 -16.79 -50.01 -21.81
C PRO A 451 -18.08 -50.79 -21.47
N PHE A 452 -18.42 -51.82 -22.24
CA PHE A 452 -19.67 -52.57 -22.11
C PHE A 452 -19.44 -54.04 -21.70
N SER A 453 -18.48 -54.29 -20.80
CA SER A 453 -17.99 -55.63 -20.41
C SER A 453 -17.27 -56.41 -21.53
N SER A 454 -16.66 -57.54 -21.18
CA SER A 454 -15.98 -58.43 -22.14
C SER A 454 -16.93 -59.13 -23.14
N ARG A 455 -18.24 -59.19 -22.84
CA ARG A 455 -19.27 -59.78 -23.69
C ARG A 455 -20.49 -58.85 -23.71
N PRO A 456 -20.45 -57.77 -24.49
CA PRO A 456 -21.51 -56.77 -24.51
C PRO A 456 -22.83 -57.36 -24.99
N VAL A 457 -23.90 -57.01 -24.28
CA VAL A 457 -25.29 -57.35 -24.62
C VAL A 457 -26.13 -56.08 -24.63
N VAL A 458 -27.29 -56.11 -25.28
CA VAL A 458 -28.25 -54.99 -25.20
C VAL A 458 -28.58 -54.75 -23.72
N GLY A 459 -28.43 -53.49 -23.28
CA GLY A 459 -28.57 -53.10 -21.88
C GLY A 459 -27.26 -53.00 -21.09
N SER A 460 -26.13 -53.49 -21.62
CA SER A 460 -24.81 -53.30 -20.98
C SER A 460 -24.51 -51.82 -20.78
N THR A 461 -23.89 -51.46 -19.65
CA THR A 461 -23.73 -50.07 -19.25
C THR A 461 -22.27 -49.65 -19.06
N PHE A 462 -22.00 -48.40 -19.40
CA PHE A 462 -20.73 -47.72 -19.20
C PHE A 462 -20.96 -46.40 -18.46
N TYR A 463 -20.30 -46.22 -17.33
CA TYR A 463 -20.42 -45.06 -16.46
C TYR A 463 -19.19 -44.17 -16.54
N ILE A 464 -19.41 -42.85 -16.64
CA ILE A 464 -18.36 -41.84 -16.72
C ILE A 464 -18.66 -40.75 -15.68
N GLY A 465 -17.83 -40.66 -14.65
CA GLY A 465 -18.00 -39.73 -13.53
C GLY A 465 -16.92 -38.64 -13.45
N SER A 466 -17.28 -37.50 -12.87
CA SER A 466 -16.35 -36.41 -12.55
C SER A 466 -16.96 -35.38 -11.60
N THR A 467 -16.37 -35.20 -10.42
CA THR A 467 -16.75 -34.11 -9.52
C THR A 467 -16.61 -32.75 -10.20
N GLU A 468 -15.51 -32.54 -10.93
CA GLU A 468 -15.16 -31.26 -11.53
C GLU A 468 -16.20 -30.78 -12.55
N ILE A 469 -16.71 -31.69 -13.39
CA ILE A 469 -17.60 -31.36 -14.51
C ILE A 469 -19.02 -31.13 -14.00
N PHE A 470 -19.54 -32.07 -13.20
CA PHE A 470 -20.97 -32.10 -12.86
C PHE A 470 -21.36 -31.16 -11.70
N GLN A 471 -20.39 -30.51 -11.04
CA GLN A 471 -20.68 -29.38 -10.14
C GLN A 471 -20.95 -28.07 -10.88
N LYS A 472 -20.56 -27.97 -12.17
CA LYS A 472 -20.62 -26.73 -12.95
C LYS A 472 -21.91 -26.60 -13.76
N GLN A 473 -22.19 -25.37 -14.20
CA GLN A 473 -23.24 -25.10 -15.20
C GLN A 473 -22.67 -25.29 -16.60
N LEU A 474 -22.94 -26.43 -17.23
CA LEU A 474 -22.35 -26.78 -18.52
C LEU A 474 -23.13 -26.13 -19.68
N THR A 475 -22.40 -25.52 -20.61
CA THR A 475 -22.95 -25.02 -21.88
C THR A 475 -22.67 -25.97 -23.05
N ASN A 476 -21.58 -26.74 -22.96
CA ASN A 476 -21.21 -27.77 -23.91
C ASN A 476 -20.47 -28.91 -23.21
N LEU A 477 -20.68 -30.14 -23.68
CA LEU A 477 -19.97 -31.33 -23.22
C LEU A 477 -19.71 -32.26 -24.40
N ASP A 478 -18.44 -32.60 -24.64
CA ASP A 478 -17.99 -33.43 -25.74
C ASP A 478 -17.11 -34.58 -25.23
N LEU A 479 -17.48 -35.80 -25.56
CA LEU A 479 -16.70 -37.00 -25.29
C LEU A 479 -15.97 -37.42 -26.56
N GLN A 480 -14.66 -37.64 -26.47
CA GLN A 480 -13.84 -38.12 -27.57
C GLN A 480 -13.33 -39.52 -27.23
N ILE A 481 -13.70 -40.49 -28.04
CA ILE A 481 -13.36 -41.90 -27.86
C ILE A 481 -12.44 -42.31 -28.98
N LYS A 482 -11.29 -42.89 -28.63
CA LYS A 482 -10.45 -43.61 -29.58
C LYS A 482 -10.68 -45.09 -29.38
N TRP A 483 -11.25 -45.74 -30.38
CA TRP A 483 -11.50 -47.17 -30.35
C TRP A 483 -10.23 -47.97 -30.65
N HIS A 484 -10.10 -49.13 -30.02
CA HIS A 484 -9.00 -50.07 -30.20
C HIS A 484 -9.49 -51.31 -30.94
N GLY A 485 -8.68 -51.82 -31.88
CA GLY A 485 -8.93 -53.14 -32.47
C GLY A 485 -10.16 -53.20 -33.37
N ILE A 486 -10.62 -52.07 -33.94
CA ILE A 486 -11.70 -52.12 -34.95
C ILE A 486 -11.22 -53.00 -36.12
N PRO A 487 -12.03 -53.99 -36.54
CA PRO A 487 -11.64 -54.90 -37.61
C PRO A 487 -11.28 -54.17 -38.90
N PRO A 488 -10.23 -54.60 -39.64
CA PRO A 488 -9.81 -53.93 -40.88
C PRO A 488 -10.90 -53.84 -41.95
N SER A 489 -11.76 -54.84 -42.06
CA SER A 489 -12.90 -54.84 -42.98
C SER A 489 -13.98 -53.85 -42.54
N ALA A 490 -14.28 -53.72 -41.25
CA ALA A 490 -15.15 -52.68 -40.72
C ALA A 490 -14.55 -51.28 -40.96
N LEU A 491 -13.23 -51.12 -40.79
CA LEU A 491 -12.52 -49.88 -41.13
C LEU A 491 -12.47 -49.58 -42.63
N SER A 492 -12.75 -50.53 -43.52
CA SER A 492 -12.67 -50.33 -44.98
C SER A 492 -14.04 -50.22 -45.64
N HIS A 493 -15.05 -50.90 -45.09
CA HIS A 493 -16.36 -51.08 -45.70
C HIS A 493 -17.53 -50.94 -44.70
N GLY A 494 -17.26 -50.51 -43.46
CA GLY A 494 -18.25 -50.36 -42.39
C GLY A 494 -18.64 -51.67 -41.73
N PHE A 495 -19.23 -51.59 -40.53
CA PHE A 495 -19.61 -52.76 -39.74
C PHE A 495 -20.68 -53.64 -40.41
N GLY A 496 -21.49 -53.12 -41.34
CA GLY A 496 -22.47 -53.90 -42.10
C GLY A 496 -21.81 -55.15 -42.72
N THR A 497 -20.78 -54.90 -43.53
CA THR A 497 -20.02 -55.97 -44.20
C THR A 497 -19.31 -56.93 -43.23
N TYR A 498 -18.94 -56.45 -42.05
CA TYR A 498 -18.29 -57.28 -41.03
C TYR A 498 -19.25 -58.33 -40.46
N TYR A 499 -20.54 -58.00 -40.38
CA TYR A 499 -21.58 -58.81 -39.76
C TYR A 499 -22.53 -59.50 -40.76
N ASP A 500 -22.33 -59.37 -42.07
CA ASP A 500 -23.22 -59.90 -43.14
C ASP A 500 -23.55 -61.41 -43.02
N ASN A 501 -22.63 -62.21 -42.46
CA ASN A 501 -22.77 -63.67 -42.34
C ASN A 501 -23.40 -64.14 -41.02
N TYR A 502 -23.86 -63.22 -40.16
CA TYR A 502 -24.50 -63.57 -38.90
C TYR A 502 -25.97 -63.96 -39.11
N ILE A 503 -26.44 -64.96 -38.36
CA ILE A 503 -27.85 -65.37 -38.36
C ILE A 503 -28.59 -64.53 -37.32
N THR A 504 -29.17 -63.42 -37.77
CA THR A 504 -29.81 -62.44 -36.89
C THR A 504 -30.89 -61.68 -37.64
N GLU A 505 -31.92 -61.22 -36.92
CA GLU A 505 -32.92 -60.29 -37.45
C GLU A 505 -32.47 -58.82 -37.31
N GLN A 506 -31.35 -58.58 -36.61
CA GLN A 506 -30.83 -57.24 -36.34
C GLN A 506 -29.74 -56.84 -37.35
N THR A 507 -29.98 -55.75 -38.07
CA THR A 507 -28.97 -55.14 -38.95
C THR A 507 -27.90 -54.43 -38.12
N ARG A 508 -26.63 -54.87 -38.24
CA ARG A 508 -25.47 -54.30 -37.54
C ARG A 508 -24.61 -53.44 -38.48
N THR A 509 -24.86 -52.13 -38.51
CA THR A 509 -24.10 -51.12 -39.26
C THR A 509 -23.42 -50.14 -38.31
N ASP A 510 -22.56 -49.25 -38.83
CA ASP A 510 -21.93 -48.20 -38.01
C ASP A 510 -22.97 -47.35 -37.28
N SER A 511 -24.13 -47.11 -37.91
CA SER A 511 -25.25 -46.34 -37.39
C SER A 511 -26.20 -47.10 -36.46
N SER A 512 -26.19 -48.43 -36.48
CA SER A 512 -27.01 -49.22 -35.57
C SER A 512 -26.40 -49.29 -34.18
N PHE A 513 -25.07 -49.24 -34.08
CA PHE A 513 -24.36 -49.22 -32.80
C PHE A 513 -24.56 -47.89 -32.08
N GLN A 514 -25.53 -47.87 -31.18
CA GLN A 514 -25.87 -46.70 -30.39
C GLN A 514 -25.87 -47.02 -28.90
N ALA A 515 -25.82 -45.97 -28.10
CA ALA A 515 -26.03 -46.05 -26.66
C ALA A 515 -26.96 -44.93 -26.20
N GLU A 516 -27.89 -45.27 -25.33
CA GLU A 516 -28.74 -44.32 -24.63
C GLU A 516 -27.93 -43.60 -23.56
N LEU A 517 -27.81 -42.29 -23.70
CA LEU A 517 -27.10 -41.42 -22.77
C LEU A 517 -28.04 -40.98 -21.65
N HIS A 518 -27.66 -41.25 -20.42
CA HIS A 518 -28.35 -40.80 -19.22
C HIS A 518 -27.43 -39.95 -18.33
N LEU A 519 -28.00 -38.98 -17.62
CA LEU A 519 -27.35 -38.20 -16.58
C LEU A 519 -27.90 -38.61 -15.21
N LEU A 520 -27.01 -38.85 -14.26
CA LEU A 520 -27.40 -39.00 -12.85
C LEU A 520 -27.60 -37.61 -12.24
N ASP A 521 -28.83 -37.28 -11.89
CA ASP A 521 -29.19 -36.08 -11.13
C ASP A 521 -30.24 -36.40 -10.07
N LYS A 522 -30.07 -35.85 -8.86
CA LYS A 522 -30.97 -36.07 -7.70
C LYS A 522 -31.33 -37.54 -7.45
N ARG A 523 -30.38 -38.47 -7.65
CA ARG A 523 -30.51 -39.96 -7.59
C ARG A 523 -31.30 -40.61 -8.74
N GLY A 524 -31.82 -39.83 -9.68
CA GLY A 524 -32.51 -40.33 -10.87
C GLY A 524 -31.62 -40.32 -12.11
N TRP A 525 -31.83 -41.27 -13.01
CA TRP A 525 -31.21 -41.27 -14.34
C TRP A 525 -32.13 -40.57 -15.35
N VAL A 526 -31.69 -39.43 -15.87
CA VAL A 526 -32.42 -38.62 -16.85
C VAL A 526 -31.90 -38.97 -18.25
N LEU A 527 -32.77 -39.45 -19.15
CA LEU A 527 -32.41 -39.78 -20.54
C LEU A 527 -32.18 -38.50 -21.37
N LEU A 528 -30.99 -38.37 -21.97
CA LEU A 528 -30.58 -37.27 -22.84
C LEU A 528 -30.67 -37.61 -24.35
N GLY A 529 -31.04 -38.86 -24.66
CA GLY A 529 -31.24 -39.39 -26.01
C GLY A 529 -30.18 -40.42 -26.42
N SER A 530 -30.33 -40.97 -27.63
CA SER A 530 -29.40 -41.96 -28.18
C SER A 530 -28.18 -41.30 -28.84
N ARG A 531 -27.01 -41.93 -28.76
CA ARG A 531 -25.76 -41.50 -29.41
C ARG A 531 -25.13 -42.65 -30.16
N GLN A 532 -24.68 -42.38 -31.38
CA GLN A 532 -23.93 -43.35 -32.18
C GLN A 532 -22.53 -43.54 -31.60
N LEU A 533 -22.08 -44.79 -31.47
CA LEU A 533 -20.78 -45.13 -30.88
C LEU A 533 -19.62 -44.99 -31.86
N PHE A 534 -19.87 -45.21 -33.15
CA PHE A 534 -18.90 -45.10 -34.24
C PHE A 534 -19.33 -44.02 -35.21
N ASN A 535 -18.38 -43.32 -35.84
CA ASN A 535 -18.72 -42.38 -36.90
C ASN A 535 -19.00 -43.16 -38.20
N ASN A 536 -19.80 -42.61 -39.13
CA ASN A 536 -20.09 -43.20 -40.45
C ASN A 536 -18.86 -43.19 -41.40
N GLY A 537 -17.70 -43.68 -40.96
CA GLY A 537 -16.45 -43.65 -41.72
C GLY A 537 -15.27 -44.38 -41.06
N LEU A 538 -14.23 -44.60 -41.88
CA LEU A 538 -13.02 -45.42 -41.71
C LEU A 538 -12.05 -45.00 -40.59
N SER A 539 -12.53 -44.36 -39.52
CA SER A 539 -11.71 -43.79 -38.45
C SER A 539 -11.83 -44.57 -37.16
N GLN A 540 -10.71 -44.73 -36.45
CA GLN A 540 -10.70 -45.23 -35.07
C GLN A 540 -11.17 -44.18 -34.05
N ASP A 541 -11.22 -42.91 -34.46
CA ASP A 541 -11.63 -41.81 -33.62
C ASP A 541 -13.13 -41.53 -33.78
N ALA A 542 -13.87 -41.64 -32.67
CA ALA A 542 -15.26 -41.24 -32.54
C ALA A 542 -15.36 -39.99 -31.66
N ARG A 543 -16.24 -39.06 -32.05
CA ARG A 543 -16.56 -37.87 -31.26
C ARG A 543 -18.06 -37.87 -31.00
N MET A 544 -18.42 -37.91 -29.73
CA MET A 544 -19.81 -37.86 -29.30
C MET A 544 -20.07 -36.56 -28.55
N ASN A 545 -20.84 -35.68 -29.16
CA ASN A 545 -21.38 -34.52 -28.47
C ASN A 545 -22.49 -34.99 -27.51
N MET A 546 -22.33 -34.66 -26.23
CA MET A 546 -23.21 -35.09 -25.15
C MET A 546 -24.37 -34.11 -24.90
N ASN A 547 -24.45 -33.00 -25.65
CA ASN A 547 -25.52 -32.01 -25.49
C ASN A 547 -26.87 -32.60 -25.90
N GLY A 548 -27.91 -32.27 -25.14
CA GLY A 548 -29.25 -32.83 -25.30
C GLY A 548 -29.81 -32.59 -26.70
N LEU A 549 -30.27 -33.67 -27.34
CA LEU A 549 -31.16 -33.61 -28.52
C LEU A 549 -32.58 -33.16 -28.11
N ASN A 550 -32.82 -32.97 -26.82
CA ASN A 550 -34.09 -32.58 -26.22
C ASN A 550 -33.96 -31.18 -25.61
N SER A 551 -34.60 -30.18 -26.22
CA SER A 551 -34.47 -28.76 -25.89
C SER A 551 -34.96 -28.35 -24.49
N ASN A 552 -35.52 -29.28 -23.72
CA ASN A 552 -36.18 -29.03 -22.44
C ASN A 552 -35.35 -29.45 -21.21
N VAL A 553 -34.10 -29.88 -21.40
CA VAL A 553 -33.23 -30.34 -20.30
C VAL A 553 -31.99 -29.45 -20.25
N GLU A 554 -31.86 -28.63 -19.21
CA GLU A 554 -30.56 -28.05 -18.86
C GLU A 554 -29.59 -29.21 -18.59
N LEU A 555 -28.48 -29.27 -19.33
CA LEU A 555 -27.56 -30.40 -19.33
C LEU A 555 -27.10 -30.82 -17.94
N VAL A 556 -26.88 -29.86 -17.03
CA VAL A 556 -26.53 -30.06 -15.63
C VAL A 556 -26.95 -28.81 -14.85
N THR A 557 -27.81 -28.95 -13.84
CA THR A 557 -28.06 -27.85 -12.89
C THR A 557 -26.79 -27.61 -12.08
N ARG A 558 -26.33 -26.37 -11.90
CA ARG A 558 -25.12 -26.07 -11.12
C ARG A 558 -25.25 -26.57 -9.67
N ASP A 559 -24.23 -27.22 -9.13
CA ASP A 559 -24.16 -27.64 -7.72
C ASP A 559 -22.74 -27.49 -7.16
N PRO A 560 -22.36 -26.28 -6.70
CA PRO A 560 -21.01 -25.98 -6.20
C PRO A 560 -20.59 -26.76 -4.95
N PHE A 561 -21.56 -27.27 -4.19
CA PHE A 561 -21.33 -27.99 -2.94
C PHE A 561 -21.50 -29.50 -3.12
N MET A 562 -21.44 -29.97 -4.37
CA MET A 562 -21.47 -31.38 -4.71
C MET A 562 -20.37 -32.12 -3.95
N THR A 563 -20.75 -33.20 -3.26
CA THR A 563 -19.79 -34.09 -2.59
C THR A 563 -18.86 -34.71 -3.64
N PRO A 564 -17.54 -34.67 -3.44
CA PRO A 564 -16.62 -35.35 -4.34
C PRO A 564 -16.98 -36.82 -4.52
N VAL A 565 -17.00 -37.26 -5.78
CA VAL A 565 -17.24 -38.64 -6.17
C VAL A 565 -15.91 -39.31 -6.50
N GLU A 566 -15.76 -40.56 -6.07
CA GLU A 566 -14.62 -41.43 -6.39
C GLU A 566 -15.07 -42.69 -7.14
N GLU A 567 -16.29 -43.16 -6.87
CA GLU A 567 -16.93 -44.31 -7.50
C GLU A 567 -18.46 -44.13 -7.50
N LEU A 568 -19.16 -44.77 -8.43
CA LEU A 568 -20.62 -44.87 -8.39
C LEU A 568 -21.05 -45.92 -7.37
N ASN A 569 -21.82 -45.49 -6.37
CA ASN A 569 -22.48 -46.36 -5.41
C ASN A 569 -23.84 -45.77 -4.99
N ALA A 570 -24.58 -46.47 -4.13
CA ALA A 570 -25.94 -46.07 -3.73
C ALA A 570 -26.03 -44.69 -3.02
N SER A 571 -24.90 -44.18 -2.51
CA SER A 571 -24.84 -42.88 -1.83
C SER A 571 -24.72 -41.71 -2.80
N VAL A 572 -24.21 -41.96 -4.02
CA VAL A 572 -24.01 -40.94 -5.06
C VAL A 572 -25.34 -40.45 -5.61
N LYS A 573 -25.57 -39.13 -5.53
CA LYS A 573 -26.82 -38.50 -5.98
C LYS A 573 -26.70 -37.87 -7.37
N LYS A 574 -25.49 -37.54 -7.79
CA LYS A 574 -25.17 -36.82 -9.01
C LYS A 574 -23.71 -37.06 -9.37
N GLY A 575 -23.33 -36.82 -10.61
CA GLY A 575 -21.90 -36.79 -10.99
C GLY A 575 -21.46 -37.80 -12.01
N PHE A 576 -22.41 -38.50 -12.65
CA PHE A 576 -22.12 -39.57 -13.60
C PHE A 576 -23.01 -39.45 -14.83
N LEU A 577 -22.43 -39.77 -15.98
CA LEU A 577 -23.15 -40.17 -17.18
C LEU A 577 -23.21 -41.70 -17.23
N ARG A 578 -24.26 -42.23 -17.83
CA ARG A 578 -24.41 -43.64 -18.16
C ARG A 578 -24.74 -43.78 -19.63
N LEU A 579 -23.92 -44.52 -20.35
CA LEU A 579 -24.19 -44.99 -21.71
C LEU A 579 -24.72 -46.42 -21.60
N THR A 580 -25.92 -46.67 -22.13
CA THR A 580 -26.54 -47.99 -22.14
C THR A 580 -26.67 -48.49 -23.58
N LEU A 581 -26.06 -49.63 -23.90
CA LEU A 581 -26.04 -50.18 -25.26
C LEU A 581 -27.47 -50.52 -25.74
N SER A 582 -27.91 -49.91 -26.85
CA SER A 582 -29.27 -50.03 -27.39
C SER A 582 -29.33 -49.49 -28.82
N PRO A 583 -30.08 -50.06 -29.78
CA PRO A 583 -30.92 -51.25 -29.63
C PRO A 583 -30.21 -52.57 -30.00
N VAL A 584 -29.00 -52.53 -30.55
CA VAL A 584 -28.25 -53.73 -31.00
C VAL A 584 -26.96 -53.91 -30.20
N ASP A 585 -26.52 -55.16 -30.06
CA ASP A 585 -25.22 -55.52 -29.50
C ASP A 585 -24.21 -55.93 -30.58
N PHE A 586 -23.02 -56.39 -30.16
CA PHE A 586 -21.91 -56.73 -31.07
C PHE A 586 -21.90 -58.20 -31.55
N GLY A 587 -23.00 -58.95 -31.36
CA GLY A 587 -23.16 -60.30 -31.93
C GLY A 587 -22.55 -61.44 -31.10
N HIS A 588 -22.14 -61.17 -29.86
CA HIS A 588 -21.49 -62.17 -28.99
C HIS A 588 -22.41 -63.34 -28.63
N GLN A 589 -23.72 -63.11 -28.57
CA GLN A 589 -24.71 -64.14 -28.26
C GLN A 589 -24.95 -65.07 -29.47
N GLU A 590 -25.06 -64.51 -30.67
CA GLU A 590 -25.43 -65.25 -31.88
C GLU A 590 -24.23 -65.84 -32.62
N PHE A 591 -23.00 -65.43 -32.29
CA PHE A 591 -21.80 -65.88 -32.99
C PHE A 591 -21.66 -67.41 -32.99
N GLN A 592 -21.85 -68.07 -31.84
CA GLN A 592 -21.68 -69.53 -31.75
C GLN A 592 -22.68 -70.28 -32.65
N ALA A 593 -23.94 -69.85 -32.66
CA ALA A 593 -24.97 -70.42 -33.52
C ALA A 593 -24.68 -70.14 -35.01
N SER A 594 -24.34 -68.89 -35.34
CA SER A 594 -24.01 -68.45 -36.70
C SER A 594 -22.80 -69.20 -37.27
N PHE A 595 -21.74 -69.36 -36.46
CA PHE A 595 -20.52 -70.05 -36.84
C PHE A 595 -20.76 -71.55 -37.03
N THR A 596 -21.50 -72.19 -36.12
CA THR A 596 -21.81 -73.63 -36.21
C THR A 596 -22.61 -73.94 -37.47
N ASP A 597 -23.65 -73.15 -37.75
CA ASP A 597 -24.47 -73.32 -38.96
C ASP A 597 -23.66 -73.06 -40.24
N ALA A 598 -22.86 -71.99 -40.28
CA ALA A 598 -21.98 -71.72 -41.41
C ALA A 598 -20.94 -72.85 -41.63
N ALA A 599 -20.37 -73.41 -40.57
CA ALA A 599 -19.43 -74.52 -40.65
C ALA A 599 -20.09 -75.81 -41.19
N ILE A 600 -21.31 -76.13 -40.76
CA ILE A 600 -22.09 -77.27 -41.29
C ILE A 600 -22.40 -77.07 -42.78
N ARG A 601 -22.83 -75.86 -43.18
CA ARG A 601 -23.07 -75.53 -44.59
C ARG A 601 -21.80 -75.59 -45.43
N ALA A 602 -20.68 -75.10 -44.93
CA ALA A 602 -19.38 -75.16 -45.61
C ALA A 602 -18.86 -76.59 -45.75
N ALA A 603 -19.13 -77.47 -44.77
CA ALA A 603 -18.79 -78.90 -44.84
C ALA A 603 -19.58 -79.65 -45.92
N THR A 604 -20.79 -79.17 -46.26
CA THR A 604 -21.65 -79.76 -47.29
C THR A 604 -21.48 -79.13 -48.67
N ASN A 605 -20.97 -77.89 -48.75
CA ASN A 605 -20.66 -77.20 -50.01
C ASN A 605 -19.45 -76.27 -49.85
N VAL A 606 -18.33 -76.66 -50.48
CA VAL A 606 -17.04 -75.95 -50.38
C VAL A 606 -17.11 -74.49 -50.84
N ASN A 607 -18.03 -74.15 -51.75
CA ASN A 607 -18.21 -72.77 -52.21
C ASN A 607 -18.75 -71.83 -51.12
N LEU A 608 -19.25 -72.37 -50.00
CA LEU A 608 -19.77 -71.60 -48.87
C LEU A 608 -18.72 -71.36 -47.77
N LEU A 609 -17.47 -71.82 -47.94
CA LEU A 609 -16.38 -71.55 -46.97
C LEU A 609 -16.13 -70.05 -46.75
N GLY A 610 -16.43 -69.21 -47.74
CA GLY A 610 -16.32 -67.74 -47.62
C GLY A 610 -17.42 -67.09 -46.78
N ASN A 611 -18.50 -67.83 -46.44
CA ASN A 611 -19.67 -67.31 -45.73
C ASN A 611 -19.61 -67.61 -44.22
N ILE A 612 -18.41 -67.78 -43.67
CA ILE A 612 -18.21 -67.97 -42.24
C ILE A 612 -18.31 -66.59 -41.55
N PRO A 613 -19.11 -66.45 -40.48
CA PRO A 613 -19.17 -65.21 -39.72
C PRO A 613 -17.82 -64.88 -39.08
N ASN A 614 -17.42 -63.61 -39.13
CA ASN A 614 -16.24 -63.11 -38.43
C ASN A 614 -16.45 -63.19 -36.91
N GLU A 615 -15.39 -63.28 -36.11
CA GLU A 615 -15.50 -63.19 -34.65
C GLU A 615 -16.13 -61.83 -34.24
N PRO A 616 -17.00 -61.79 -33.22
CA PRO A 616 -17.69 -60.57 -32.84
C PRO A 616 -16.68 -59.57 -32.27
N TYR A 617 -16.74 -58.34 -32.76
CA TYR A 617 -15.88 -57.28 -32.24
C TYR A 617 -16.26 -56.97 -30.79
N THR A 618 -15.27 -56.92 -29.89
CA THR A 618 -15.49 -56.43 -28.53
C THR A 618 -15.11 -54.95 -28.50
N PRO A 619 -16.08 -54.03 -28.36
CA PRO A 619 -15.80 -52.60 -28.34
C PRO A 619 -14.79 -52.33 -27.23
N THR A 620 -13.63 -51.79 -27.59
CA THR A 620 -12.54 -51.52 -26.64
C THR A 620 -12.10 -50.09 -26.83
N ILE A 621 -12.09 -49.30 -25.76
CA ILE A 621 -11.63 -47.91 -25.80
C ILE A 621 -10.11 -47.91 -25.55
N LYS A 622 -9.35 -47.35 -26.49
CA LYS A 622 -7.90 -47.11 -26.37
C LYS A 622 -7.61 -45.87 -25.54
N ASP A 623 -8.36 -44.80 -25.78
CA ASP A 623 -8.18 -43.52 -25.10
C ASP A 623 -9.54 -42.83 -25.00
N LEU A 624 -9.80 -42.23 -23.84
CA LEU A 624 -11.03 -41.51 -23.56
C LEU A 624 -10.65 -40.13 -23.08
N THR A 625 -11.17 -39.10 -23.74
CA THR A 625 -11.03 -37.73 -23.26
C THR A 625 -12.36 -37.01 -23.28
N LEU A 626 -12.50 -36.05 -22.38
CA LEU A 626 -13.68 -35.23 -22.27
C LEU A 626 -13.29 -33.75 -22.39
N SER A 627 -14.11 -33.00 -23.13
CA SER A 627 -13.99 -31.54 -23.26
C SER A 627 -15.31 -30.90 -22.85
N TYR A 628 -15.27 -29.77 -22.16
CA TYR A 628 -16.48 -29.09 -21.71
C TYR A 628 -16.30 -27.58 -21.73
N ASN A 629 -17.44 -26.88 -21.76
CA ASN A 629 -17.52 -25.44 -21.55
C ASN A 629 -18.47 -25.14 -20.40
N SER A 630 -18.13 -24.14 -19.60
CA SER A 630 -18.99 -23.65 -18.52
C SER A 630 -18.89 -22.13 -18.41
N THR A 631 -19.98 -21.51 -17.99
CA THR A 631 -20.11 -20.06 -17.90
C THR A 631 -20.81 -19.69 -16.61
N VAL A 632 -20.34 -18.63 -15.95
CA VAL A 632 -21.02 -17.98 -14.83
C VAL A 632 -20.94 -16.46 -14.95
N VAL A 633 -21.90 -15.75 -14.36
CA VAL A 633 -21.92 -14.28 -14.31
C VAL A 633 -22.08 -13.84 -12.86
N ILE A 634 -21.11 -13.05 -12.38
CA ILE A 634 -21.21 -12.32 -11.11
C ILE A 634 -21.94 -11.01 -11.39
N ASN A 635 -23.11 -10.82 -10.79
CA ASN A 635 -23.87 -9.58 -10.93
C ASN A 635 -23.39 -8.55 -9.89
N LEU A 636 -22.87 -7.43 -10.36
CA LEU A 636 -22.31 -6.34 -9.55
C LEU A 636 -23.14 -5.05 -9.69
N GLN A 637 -24.29 -5.13 -10.35
CA GLN A 637 -25.16 -3.99 -10.58
C GLN A 637 -25.89 -3.60 -9.28
N GLN A 638 -25.98 -2.29 -9.04
CA GLN A 638 -26.66 -1.67 -7.89
C GLN A 638 -28.20 -1.72 -7.98
N SER A 639 -28.77 -2.91 -8.18
CA SER A 639 -30.22 -3.13 -8.16
C SER A 639 -30.75 -3.31 -6.73
N GLU A 640 -32.05 -3.08 -6.52
CA GLU A 640 -32.69 -3.25 -5.21
C GLU A 640 -32.49 -4.65 -4.63
N VAL A 641 -32.58 -5.69 -5.47
CA VAL A 641 -32.38 -7.09 -5.06
C VAL A 641 -30.95 -7.35 -4.61
N GLN A 642 -29.94 -6.89 -5.36
CA GLN A 642 -28.53 -7.13 -5.07
C GLN A 642 -28.03 -6.40 -3.80
N ARG A 643 -28.74 -5.36 -3.37
CA ARG A 643 -28.45 -4.64 -2.12
C ARG A 643 -29.06 -5.27 -0.87
N GLN A 644 -29.71 -6.42 -0.97
CA GLN A 644 -30.31 -7.08 0.18
C GLN A 644 -29.38 -8.18 0.72
N GLN A 645 -29.42 -8.37 2.04
CA GLN A 645 -28.62 -9.39 2.72
C GLN A 645 -28.80 -10.80 2.15
N PRO A 646 -30.00 -11.28 1.78
CA PRO A 646 -30.16 -12.61 1.18
C PRO A 646 -29.41 -12.78 -0.15
N ALA A 647 -29.30 -11.72 -0.96
CA ALA A 647 -28.53 -11.78 -2.21
C ALA A 647 -27.03 -11.93 -1.92
N PHE A 648 -26.55 -11.25 -0.87
CA PHE A 648 -25.18 -11.43 -0.39
C PHE A 648 -24.98 -12.84 0.17
N ASP A 649 -25.76 -13.27 1.15
CA ASP A 649 -25.56 -14.54 1.86
C ASP A 649 -25.68 -15.79 0.96
N SER A 650 -26.47 -15.71 -0.12
CA SER A 650 -26.64 -16.80 -1.08
C SER A 650 -25.66 -16.76 -2.26
N ARG A 651 -24.81 -15.74 -2.36
CA ARG A 651 -23.83 -15.63 -3.45
C ARG A 651 -22.81 -16.76 -3.37
N ILE A 652 -22.50 -17.35 -4.51
CA ILE A 652 -21.47 -18.38 -4.61
C ILE A 652 -20.18 -17.76 -5.16
N ASP A 653 -20.32 -16.96 -6.20
CA ASP A 653 -19.22 -16.32 -6.90
C ASP A 653 -18.95 -14.95 -6.29
N GLN A 654 -17.68 -14.63 -6.11
CA GLN A 654 -17.25 -13.45 -5.38
C GLN A 654 -16.31 -12.60 -6.22
N PHE A 655 -16.38 -11.29 -6.04
CA PHE A 655 -15.47 -10.33 -6.65
C PHE A 655 -14.73 -9.58 -5.53
N PHE A 656 -13.42 -9.43 -5.70
CA PHE A 656 -12.55 -8.83 -4.70
C PHE A 656 -11.72 -7.70 -5.31
N HIS A 657 -11.47 -6.68 -4.51
CA HIS A 657 -10.39 -5.73 -4.68
C HIS A 657 -9.15 -6.25 -3.94
N VAL A 658 -8.02 -6.29 -4.63
CA VAL A 658 -6.72 -6.54 -4.02
C VAL A 658 -6.13 -5.17 -3.67
N MET A 659 -5.99 -4.91 -2.37
CA MET A 659 -5.57 -3.64 -1.79
C MET A 659 -4.07 -3.73 -1.41
N PRO A 660 -3.38 -2.60 -1.23
CA PRO A 660 -1.97 -2.58 -0.85
C PRO A 660 -1.62 -3.37 0.42
N PHE A 661 -2.58 -3.54 1.33
CA PHE A 661 -2.35 -4.18 2.63
C PHE A 661 -3.31 -5.34 2.94
N GLY A 662 -4.13 -5.77 1.98
CA GLY A 662 -5.17 -6.75 2.23
C GLY A 662 -6.08 -6.97 1.04
N VAL A 663 -7.25 -7.57 1.27
CA VAL A 663 -8.21 -7.91 0.22
C VAL A 663 -9.60 -7.57 0.70
N ALA A 664 -10.36 -6.82 -0.10
CA ALA A 664 -11.74 -6.44 0.22
C ALA A 664 -12.71 -7.08 -0.76
N GLU A 665 -13.66 -7.85 -0.26
CA GLU A 665 -14.79 -8.28 -1.10
C GLU A 665 -15.64 -7.08 -1.50
N ARG A 666 -16.05 -7.00 -2.76
CA ARG A 666 -16.97 -5.97 -3.25
C ARG A 666 -18.26 -6.62 -3.73
N HIS A 667 -19.36 -6.19 -3.11
CA HIS A 667 -20.71 -6.62 -3.43
C HIS A 667 -21.68 -5.46 -3.18
N PRO A 668 -22.78 -5.31 -3.94
CA PRO A 668 -23.69 -4.17 -3.78
C PRO A 668 -24.25 -4.00 -2.37
N TYR A 669 -24.52 -5.10 -1.66
CA TYR A 669 -24.91 -5.12 -0.23
C TYR A 669 -23.86 -4.53 0.72
N LEU A 670 -22.57 -4.70 0.44
CA LEU A 670 -21.49 -4.25 1.33
C LEU A 670 -21.19 -2.74 1.22
N ALA A 671 -21.64 -2.10 0.15
CA ALA A 671 -21.38 -0.69 -0.08
C ALA A 671 -22.17 0.19 0.92
N LEU A 672 -21.48 1.10 1.61
CA LEU A 672 -22.10 2.03 2.57
C LEU A 672 -23.15 2.95 1.94
N GLN A 673 -23.01 3.22 0.65
CA GLN A 673 -23.92 4.01 -0.15
C GLN A 673 -24.25 3.25 -1.44
N PRO A 674 -25.36 3.53 -2.13
CA PRO A 674 -25.73 2.85 -3.37
C PRO A 674 -24.87 3.28 -4.57
N THR A 675 -23.55 3.11 -4.44
CA THR A 675 -22.53 3.47 -5.43
C THR A 675 -22.12 2.24 -6.22
N ALA A 676 -21.95 2.39 -7.53
CA ALA A 676 -21.50 1.30 -8.38
C ALA A 676 -20.09 0.82 -7.95
N ILE A 677 -19.84 -0.48 -8.08
CA ILE A 677 -18.58 -1.11 -7.69
C ILE A 677 -17.49 -0.69 -8.67
N ASP A 678 -16.39 -0.16 -8.17
CA ASP A 678 -15.23 0.17 -8.99
C ASP A 678 -14.51 -1.08 -9.50
N LEU A 679 -13.87 -1.01 -10.68
CA LEU A 679 -12.97 -2.07 -11.13
C LEU A 679 -11.76 -2.24 -10.21
N LEU A 680 -11.14 -1.12 -9.85
CA LEU A 680 -9.94 -1.05 -9.04
C LEU A 680 -10.21 -0.33 -7.71
N PRO A 681 -9.41 -0.60 -6.68
CA PRO A 681 -9.36 0.21 -5.48
C PRO A 681 -9.19 1.71 -5.78
N GLN A 682 -9.80 2.57 -4.96
CA GLN A 682 -9.78 4.03 -5.14
C GLN A 682 -8.77 4.71 -4.20
N PHE A 683 -7.69 5.21 -4.79
CA PHE A 683 -6.66 6.04 -4.17
C PHE A 683 -6.56 7.35 -4.94
N ASN A 684 -7.09 8.43 -4.35
CA ASN A 684 -7.17 9.76 -4.98
C ASN A 684 -6.26 10.79 -4.30
N ASP A 685 -5.80 10.51 -3.08
CA ASP A 685 -4.91 11.38 -2.32
C ASP A 685 -3.45 11.00 -2.63
N GLU A 686 -2.58 11.98 -2.86
CA GLU A 686 -1.14 11.76 -3.10
C GLU A 686 -0.45 11.09 -1.91
N GLY A 687 -0.82 11.49 -0.69
CA GLY A 687 -0.25 10.95 0.54
C GLY A 687 -1.33 10.50 1.52
N SER A 688 -1.21 9.29 2.06
CA SER A 688 -2.10 8.77 3.11
C SER A 688 -1.30 8.09 4.22
N LEU A 689 -1.51 8.53 5.46
CA LEU A 689 -1.03 7.91 6.69
C LEU A 689 -2.21 7.20 7.35
N TYR A 690 -2.05 5.92 7.68
CA TYR A 690 -3.05 5.08 8.33
C TYR A 690 -2.59 4.73 9.74
N VAL A 691 -3.43 5.01 10.73
CA VAL A 691 -3.21 4.73 12.15
C VAL A 691 -4.19 3.63 12.56
N GLY A 692 -3.66 2.46 12.87
CA GLY A 692 -4.38 1.27 13.32
C GLY A 692 -4.44 1.24 14.84
N LEU A 693 -5.66 1.19 15.37
CA LEU A 693 -5.99 1.27 16.78
C LEU A 693 -6.59 -0.05 17.26
N SER A 694 -6.18 -0.51 18.43
CA SER A 694 -6.82 -1.60 19.16
C SER A 694 -7.57 -1.08 20.37
N ASN A 695 -8.38 -1.95 21.01
CA ASN A 695 -9.11 -1.67 22.24
C ASN A 695 -10.04 -0.44 22.19
N VAL A 696 -10.48 -0.06 20.99
CA VAL A 696 -11.43 1.04 20.80
C VAL A 696 -12.82 0.60 21.23
N ASN A 697 -13.46 1.37 22.10
CA ASN A 697 -14.82 1.15 22.58
C ASN A 697 -15.78 2.24 22.06
N ALA A 698 -16.03 2.25 20.76
CA ALA A 698 -16.81 3.31 20.11
C ALA A 698 -18.31 3.31 20.53
N PRO A 699 -18.93 4.49 20.77
CA PRO A 699 -18.34 5.81 20.62
C PRO A 699 -17.56 6.25 21.86
N GLU A 700 -16.41 6.90 21.63
CA GLU A 700 -15.56 7.45 22.69
C GLU A 700 -14.71 8.62 22.16
N THR A 701 -14.08 9.38 23.05
CA THR A 701 -13.12 10.41 22.67
C THR A 701 -11.70 9.86 22.65
N LEU A 702 -10.90 10.22 21.66
CA LEU A 702 -9.52 9.78 21.52
C LEU A 702 -8.60 10.94 21.15
N SER A 703 -7.57 11.19 21.95
CA SER A 703 -6.55 12.22 21.70
C SER A 703 -5.25 11.56 21.28
N ILE A 704 -4.77 11.89 20.07
CA ILE A 704 -3.57 11.31 19.48
C ILE A 704 -2.52 12.40 19.28
N LEU A 705 -1.34 12.22 19.88
CA LEU A 705 -0.15 13.02 19.61
C LEU A 705 0.45 12.61 18.27
N PHE A 706 0.68 13.60 17.41
CA PHE A 706 1.50 13.48 16.21
C PHE A 706 2.77 14.30 16.44
N LYS A 707 3.89 13.62 16.72
CA LYS A 707 5.20 14.24 16.86
C LYS A 707 5.83 14.30 15.47
N VAL A 708 6.21 15.50 15.04
CA VAL A 708 6.86 15.70 13.73
C VAL A 708 8.25 16.31 13.90
N SER A 709 9.07 16.15 12.85
CA SER A 709 10.32 16.88 12.65
C SER A 709 9.99 18.27 12.08
N GLU A 710 9.89 19.26 12.95
CA GLU A 710 9.47 20.61 12.57
C GLU A 710 10.50 21.27 11.65
N GLY A 711 10.04 21.78 10.50
CA GLY A 711 10.91 22.38 9.47
C GLY A 711 11.38 21.42 8.38
N SER A 712 11.00 20.14 8.44
CA SER A 712 11.24 19.16 7.37
C SER A 712 10.29 19.30 6.17
N ALA A 713 9.17 20.01 6.33
CA ALA A 713 8.27 20.35 5.23
C ALA A 713 8.93 21.28 4.22
N ASP A 714 8.63 21.10 2.94
CA ASP A 714 9.12 21.95 1.85
C ASP A 714 8.45 23.34 1.91
N PRO A 715 9.22 24.42 2.21
CA PRO A 715 8.66 25.75 2.40
C PRO A 715 8.27 26.45 1.09
N ASP A 716 8.67 25.92 -0.07
CA ASP A 716 8.32 26.48 -1.37
C ASP A 716 6.95 26.00 -1.87
N LEU A 717 6.35 25.02 -1.19
CA LEU A 717 5.02 24.48 -1.51
C LEU A 717 3.93 25.19 -0.70
N ASP A 718 2.76 25.36 -1.32
CA ASP A 718 1.57 25.83 -0.63
C ASP A 718 1.18 24.85 0.49
N ARG A 719 0.72 25.39 1.61
CA ARG A 719 0.18 24.58 2.71
C ARG A 719 -0.97 23.71 2.24
N GLN A 720 -0.89 22.42 2.52
CA GLN A 720 -1.93 21.45 2.17
C GLN A 720 -2.90 21.22 3.33
N ARG A 721 -4.16 20.93 2.99
CA ARG A 721 -5.19 20.57 3.97
C ARG A 721 -5.11 19.07 4.25
N VAL A 722 -4.88 18.72 5.52
CA VAL A 722 -5.01 17.34 5.99
C VAL A 722 -6.48 16.99 6.16
N LYS A 723 -6.91 15.91 5.49
CA LYS A 723 -8.25 15.32 5.61
C LYS A 723 -8.18 14.13 6.54
N TRP A 724 -9.09 14.09 7.51
CA TRP A 724 -9.21 12.99 8.46
C TRP A 724 -10.41 12.12 8.10
N SER A 725 -10.21 10.81 7.99
CA SER A 725 -11.25 9.81 7.74
C SER A 725 -11.09 8.60 8.66
N TYR A 726 -12.15 7.81 8.85
CA TYR A 726 -12.13 6.51 9.54
C TYR A 726 -12.70 5.42 8.63
N MET A 727 -12.38 4.16 8.93
CA MET A 727 -12.81 3.03 8.10
C MET A 727 -14.06 2.32 8.64
N VAL A 728 -15.02 2.08 7.76
CA VAL A 728 -16.23 1.29 8.01
C VAL A 728 -16.40 0.28 6.89
N ASN A 729 -16.44 -1.02 7.20
CA ASN A 729 -16.64 -2.10 6.23
C ASN A 729 -15.77 -1.99 4.96
N ASN A 730 -14.46 -1.73 5.13
CA ASN A 730 -13.48 -1.50 4.05
C ASN A 730 -13.63 -0.19 3.25
N ASP A 731 -14.57 0.69 3.59
CA ASP A 731 -14.74 1.99 2.95
C ASP A 731 -14.33 3.14 3.89
N TRP A 732 -13.76 4.19 3.32
CA TRP A 732 -13.36 5.39 4.06
C TRP A 732 -14.51 6.37 4.20
N VAL A 733 -14.77 6.82 5.43
CA VAL A 733 -15.76 7.84 5.76
C VAL A 733 -15.06 9.03 6.40
N ASP A 734 -15.30 10.23 5.90
CA ASP A 734 -14.68 11.44 6.46
C ASP A 734 -15.26 11.77 7.84
N PHE A 735 -14.40 12.23 8.75
CA PHE A 735 -14.86 12.78 10.02
C PHE A 735 -15.66 14.05 9.77
N MET A 736 -16.84 14.15 10.41
CA MET A 736 -17.61 15.39 10.39
C MET A 736 -16.88 16.49 11.18
N PRO A 737 -17.06 17.78 10.87
CA PRO A 737 -16.38 18.86 11.59
C PRO A 737 -16.56 18.84 13.11
N LEU A 738 -17.72 18.38 13.62
CA LEU A 738 -17.97 18.24 15.06
C LEU A 738 -17.27 17.04 15.69
N GLN A 739 -16.94 16.01 14.90
CA GLN A 739 -16.22 14.83 15.37
C GLN A 739 -14.71 15.07 15.45
N LEU A 740 -14.20 16.14 14.82
CA LEU A 740 -12.82 16.59 14.99
C LEU A 740 -12.80 17.66 16.09
N ILE A 741 -12.71 17.22 17.34
CA ILE A 741 -12.82 18.06 18.56
C ILE A 741 -11.75 19.16 18.57
N GLY A 742 -10.54 18.85 18.08
CA GLY A 742 -9.48 19.84 17.93
C GLY A 742 -8.24 19.29 17.23
N ASP A 743 -7.46 20.18 16.63
CA ASP A 743 -6.18 19.88 15.99
C ASP A 743 -5.18 21.00 16.34
N SER A 744 -4.16 20.68 17.14
CA SER A 744 -3.08 21.60 17.50
C SER A 744 -1.80 21.42 16.68
N THR A 745 -1.81 20.55 15.67
CA THR A 745 -0.63 20.21 14.84
C THR A 745 -0.36 21.23 13.73
N ASN A 746 -1.24 22.24 13.62
CA ASN A 746 -1.25 23.18 12.51
C ASN A 746 -1.28 22.45 11.14
N GLY A 747 -2.05 21.37 11.04
CA GLY A 747 -2.11 20.53 9.84
C GLY A 747 -0.83 19.73 9.62
N LEU A 748 -0.29 19.12 10.68
CA LEU A 748 0.95 18.34 10.69
C LEU A 748 2.21 19.12 10.26
N LEU A 749 2.21 20.44 10.52
CA LEU A 749 3.39 21.31 10.35
C LEU A 749 4.16 21.51 11.65
N THR A 750 3.50 21.30 12.79
CA THR A 750 4.10 21.35 14.12
C THR A 750 3.64 20.15 14.93
N SER A 751 4.42 19.79 15.95
CA SER A 751 4.04 18.72 16.87
C SER A 751 2.77 19.13 17.62
N GLY A 752 1.82 18.21 17.77
CA GLY A 752 0.55 18.54 18.42
C GLY A 752 -0.38 17.36 18.57
N ILE A 753 -1.53 17.61 19.19
CA ILE A 753 -2.54 16.60 19.49
C ILE A 753 -3.76 16.86 18.61
N VAL A 754 -4.28 15.78 18.03
CA VAL A 754 -5.58 15.78 17.35
C VAL A 754 -6.55 14.95 18.19
N SER A 755 -7.69 15.54 18.52
CA SER A 755 -8.74 14.92 19.33
C SER A 755 -9.95 14.57 18.47
N PHE A 756 -10.37 13.32 18.52
CA PHE A 756 -11.46 12.75 17.74
C PHE A 756 -12.60 12.31 18.66
N GLU A 757 -13.84 12.51 18.21
CA GLU A 757 -14.99 11.72 18.64
C GLU A 757 -15.09 10.50 17.73
N ILE A 758 -14.67 9.33 18.24
CA ILE A 758 -14.69 8.08 17.50
C ILE A 758 -16.14 7.62 17.30
N PRO A 759 -16.64 7.49 16.06
CA PRO A 759 -18.05 7.20 15.82
C PRO A 759 -18.38 5.73 16.06
N ARG A 760 -19.58 5.44 16.58
CA ARG A 760 -20.08 4.04 16.77
C ARG A 760 -20.01 3.18 15.50
N ALA A 761 -20.05 3.81 14.32
CA ALA A 761 -20.04 3.11 13.05
C ALA A 761 -18.67 2.50 12.67
N ILE A 762 -17.56 2.92 13.29
CA ILE A 762 -16.23 2.40 12.98
C ILE A 762 -16.16 0.88 13.22
N THR A 763 -15.53 0.15 12.30
CA THR A 763 -15.44 -1.32 12.37
C THR A 763 -14.00 -1.79 12.53
N ALA A 764 -13.79 -2.94 13.18
CA ALA A 764 -12.48 -3.57 13.32
C ALA A 764 -12.18 -4.62 12.23
N ASN A 765 -13.21 -5.28 11.69
CA ASN A 765 -13.06 -6.37 10.73
C ASN A 765 -12.88 -5.87 9.28
N ASN A 766 -11.89 -5.00 9.06
CA ASN A 766 -11.61 -4.45 7.74
C ASN A 766 -10.55 -5.29 7.03
N THR A 767 -11.00 -6.20 6.17
CA THR A 767 -10.13 -7.10 5.39
C THR A 767 -9.20 -6.37 4.40
N ALA A 768 -9.50 -5.11 4.04
CA ALA A 768 -8.64 -4.23 3.22
C ALA A 768 -7.25 -3.99 3.85
N PHE A 769 -7.12 -4.14 5.16
CA PHE A 769 -5.87 -4.01 5.92
C PHE A 769 -5.41 -5.33 6.55
N ASN A 770 -6.18 -6.41 6.39
CA ASN A 770 -5.88 -7.73 6.95
C ASN A 770 -5.48 -7.70 8.44
N SER A 771 -6.23 -6.97 9.25
CA SER A 771 -5.93 -6.80 10.67
C SER A 771 -7.23 -6.49 11.43
N PRO A 772 -7.43 -7.01 12.66
CA PRO A 772 -8.60 -6.74 13.48
C PRO A 772 -8.52 -5.37 14.19
N LEU A 773 -8.03 -4.35 13.49
CA LEU A 773 -7.83 -3.00 14.02
C LEU A 773 -8.85 -2.01 13.46
N TYR A 774 -9.11 -0.98 14.25
CA TYR A 774 -9.85 0.21 13.83
C TYR A 774 -8.89 1.18 13.14
N TRP A 775 -9.27 1.74 11.99
CA TRP A 775 -8.35 2.56 11.20
C TRP A 775 -8.81 4.01 11.08
N ILE A 776 -7.91 4.93 11.40
CA ILE A 776 -7.99 6.36 11.09
C ILE A 776 -6.99 6.67 9.97
N ARG A 777 -7.34 7.58 9.08
CA ARG A 777 -6.49 8.05 7.99
C ARG A 777 -6.32 9.56 8.02
N ALA A 778 -5.08 10.03 7.96
CA ALA A 778 -4.72 11.38 7.57
C ALA A 778 -4.29 11.37 6.11
N SER A 779 -4.89 12.19 5.24
CA SER A 779 -4.48 12.26 3.83
C SER A 779 -4.45 13.66 3.26
N VAL A 780 -3.65 13.84 2.21
CA VAL A 780 -3.48 15.09 1.46
C VAL A 780 -3.63 14.80 -0.04
N GLU A 781 -4.37 15.67 -0.73
CA GLU A 781 -4.72 15.46 -2.14
C GLU A 781 -3.49 15.57 -3.06
N LYS A 782 -2.59 16.49 -2.76
CA LYS A 782 -1.39 16.80 -3.54
C LYS A 782 -0.30 17.41 -2.65
N ASP A 783 0.89 17.58 -3.21
CA ASP A 783 2.05 18.24 -2.60
C ASP A 783 2.32 17.80 -1.15
N SER A 784 2.27 16.50 -0.93
CA SER A 784 2.54 15.79 0.33
C SER A 784 3.86 16.13 1.00
N SER A 785 4.83 16.71 0.27
CA SER A 785 6.07 17.25 0.84
C SER A 785 5.90 18.58 1.58
N ALA A 786 4.73 19.21 1.49
CA ALA A 786 4.35 20.36 2.32
C ALA A 786 3.96 19.96 3.75
N ILE A 787 3.98 18.66 4.08
CA ILE A 787 3.75 18.13 5.43
C ILE A 787 5.10 17.69 6.01
N CYS A 788 5.30 17.92 7.30
CA CYS A 788 6.54 17.52 7.97
C CYS A 788 6.68 16.00 8.01
N ASP A 789 7.92 15.53 8.07
CA ASP A 789 8.26 14.15 8.40
C ASP A 789 7.82 13.82 9.84
N MET A 790 7.39 12.59 10.05
CA MET A 790 6.82 12.12 11.31
C MET A 790 7.90 11.48 12.18
N ILE A 791 7.84 11.68 13.49
CA ILE A 791 8.74 11.08 14.49
C ILE A 791 8.00 10.05 15.34
N ASP A 792 6.72 10.28 15.66
CA ASP A 792 5.95 9.34 16.47
C ASP A 792 4.44 9.65 16.42
N VAL A 793 3.63 8.62 16.70
CA VAL A 793 2.18 8.72 16.82
C VAL A 793 1.73 7.97 18.07
N ARG A 794 1.20 8.66 19.08
CA ARG A 794 0.77 8.05 20.35
C ARG A 794 -0.66 8.43 20.72
N ALA A 795 -1.44 7.45 21.16
CA ALA A 795 -2.76 7.68 21.75
C ALA A 795 -2.65 8.24 23.17
N GLN A 796 -3.79 8.63 23.75
CA GLN A 796 -3.95 9.04 25.15
C GLN A 796 -3.12 10.25 25.57
N ALA A 797 -2.90 11.16 24.63
CA ALA A 797 -2.04 12.30 24.83
C ALA A 797 -2.78 13.55 25.33
N VAL A 798 -2.16 14.27 26.26
CA VAL A 798 -2.54 15.62 26.69
C VAL A 798 -1.31 16.51 26.82
N THR A 799 -1.48 17.84 26.81
CA THR A 799 -0.41 18.78 27.19
C THR A 799 -0.52 19.16 28.66
N ALA A 800 0.62 19.42 29.30
CA ALA A 800 0.70 19.99 30.63
C ALA A 800 1.71 21.14 30.66
N THR A 801 1.40 22.21 31.40
CA THR A 801 2.21 23.44 31.47
C THR A 801 2.85 23.59 32.84
N PHE A 802 4.10 24.05 32.88
CA PHE A 802 4.84 24.30 34.12
C PHE A 802 4.13 25.32 35.01
N THR A 803 4.08 25.02 36.30
CA THR A 803 3.49 25.89 37.33
C THR A 803 4.59 26.36 38.28
N ASP A 804 4.92 27.65 38.22
CA ASP A 804 5.94 28.23 39.10
C ASP A 804 5.49 28.23 40.57
N ASN A 805 6.27 27.60 41.42
CA ASN A 805 6.09 27.50 42.87
C ASN A 805 7.30 28.08 43.62
N ALA A 806 7.78 29.25 43.17
CA ALA A 806 9.04 29.87 43.61
C ALA A 806 10.25 28.98 43.30
N ASN A 807 10.25 28.43 42.08
CA ASN A 807 11.31 27.56 41.56
C ASN A 807 12.55 28.37 41.13
N ASP A 808 13.67 27.68 40.89
CA ASP A 808 14.86 28.31 40.32
C ASP A 808 14.50 28.97 38.97
N PRO A 809 14.71 30.30 38.82
CA PRO A 809 14.47 30.99 37.55
C PRO A 809 15.24 30.39 36.35
N LYS A 810 16.32 29.65 36.63
CA LYS A 810 17.14 28.97 35.61
C LYS A 810 16.51 27.69 35.07
N HIS A 811 15.48 27.15 35.69
CA HIS A 811 14.79 25.93 35.21
C HIS A 811 14.41 26.05 33.73
N LEU A 812 13.93 27.22 33.30
CA LEU A 812 13.49 27.48 31.94
C LEU A 812 14.64 27.78 30.95
N GLU A 813 15.91 27.81 31.39
CA GLU A 813 17.07 27.94 30.49
C GLU A 813 17.30 26.68 29.66
N GLN A 814 16.91 25.50 30.17
CA GLN A 814 17.01 24.22 29.48
C GLN A 814 15.65 23.54 29.45
N ALA A 815 15.38 22.80 28.38
CA ALA A 815 14.18 21.96 28.34
C ALA A 815 14.26 20.88 29.43
N LEU A 816 13.15 20.65 30.13
CA LEU A 816 13.00 19.51 31.01
C LEU A 816 13.24 18.24 30.19
N ALA A 817 14.18 17.40 30.63
CA ALA A 817 14.52 16.16 29.91
C ALA A 817 13.30 15.25 29.75
N ALA A 818 13.27 14.46 28.68
CA ALA A 818 12.27 13.41 28.50
C ALA A 818 12.28 12.43 29.69
N GLU A 819 11.14 11.79 29.94
CA GLU A 819 10.94 10.79 31.01
C GLU A 819 11.17 11.31 32.44
N THR A 820 11.15 12.64 32.62
CA THR A 820 11.30 13.23 33.97
C THR A 820 10.02 13.10 34.78
N ILE A 821 8.88 13.41 34.16
CA ILE A 821 7.55 13.24 34.76
C ILE A 821 7.11 11.79 34.58
N SER A 822 6.84 11.13 35.72
CA SER A 822 6.45 9.71 35.77
C SER A 822 5.28 9.41 36.71
N ALA A 823 4.75 10.42 37.41
CA ALA A 823 3.65 10.25 38.35
C ALA A 823 2.85 11.54 38.55
N PHE A 824 1.65 11.39 39.11
CA PHE A 824 0.88 12.51 39.67
C PHE A 824 1.45 12.93 41.02
N VAL A 825 1.28 14.21 41.38
CA VAL A 825 1.51 14.66 42.76
C VAL A 825 0.54 13.98 43.73
N SER A 826 -0.73 13.82 43.31
CA SER A 826 -1.74 13.04 44.00
C SER A 826 -2.17 11.89 43.09
N GLY A 827 -1.73 10.67 43.41
CA GLY A 827 -1.96 9.49 42.57
C GLY A 827 -3.43 9.23 42.20
N ASP A 828 -3.66 8.79 40.97
CA ASP A 828 -4.94 8.27 40.49
C ASP A 828 -4.83 6.74 40.34
N ALA A 829 -5.63 5.99 41.11
CA ALA A 829 -5.61 4.53 41.10
C ALA A 829 -6.09 3.90 39.78
N ASN A 830 -6.75 4.67 38.91
CA ASN A 830 -7.21 4.22 37.61
C ASN A 830 -6.15 4.36 36.51
N ILE A 831 -5.11 5.16 36.74
CA ILE A 831 -4.02 5.39 35.79
C ILE A 831 -2.86 4.47 36.17
N LYS A 832 -2.45 3.65 35.21
CA LYS A 832 -1.34 2.69 35.35
C LYS A 832 0.01 3.37 35.21
N GLU A 833 0.11 4.29 34.25
CA GLU A 833 1.37 4.97 33.92
C GLU A 833 1.11 6.41 33.47
N VAL A 834 2.02 7.31 33.88
CA VAL A 834 2.14 8.67 33.36
C VAL A 834 3.49 8.74 32.66
N LEU A 835 3.49 9.05 31.36
CA LEU A 835 4.71 9.08 30.56
C LEU A 835 4.88 10.44 29.89
N GLN A 836 6.07 11.03 30.07
CA GLN A 836 6.54 12.19 29.30
C GLN A 836 7.57 11.72 28.26
N PRO A 837 7.17 11.33 27.03
CA PRO A 837 8.10 10.73 26.07
C PRO A 837 9.12 11.72 25.47
N TYR A 838 8.88 13.04 25.59
CA TYR A 838 9.69 14.08 24.95
C TYR A 838 10.10 15.17 25.94
N ALA A 839 11.21 15.84 25.63
CA ALA A 839 11.63 17.02 26.38
C ALA A 839 10.58 18.14 26.31
N SER A 840 10.57 19.02 27.30
CA SER A 840 9.66 20.16 27.29
C SER A 840 9.97 21.16 26.18
N PHE A 841 8.99 21.99 25.85
CA PHE A 841 9.08 22.95 24.76
C PHE A 841 8.39 24.28 25.12
N GLY A 842 8.74 25.35 24.39
CA GLY A 842 8.06 26.65 24.48
C GLY A 842 8.41 27.52 25.69
N GLY A 843 9.15 27.01 26.67
CA GLY A 843 9.53 27.79 27.86
C GLY A 843 10.72 28.70 27.65
N HIS A 844 10.70 29.84 28.34
CA HIS A 844 11.76 30.84 28.34
C HIS A 844 11.95 31.43 29.73
N PRO A 845 13.19 31.63 30.21
CA PRO A 845 13.43 32.26 31.50
C PRO A 845 13.06 33.75 31.45
N VAL A 846 13.04 34.40 32.61
CA VAL A 846 12.98 35.86 32.67
C VAL A 846 14.13 36.43 31.86
N GLU A 847 13.86 37.45 31.05
CA GLU A 847 14.88 38.08 30.22
C GLU A 847 15.99 38.69 31.09
N ASP A 848 17.23 38.24 30.87
CA ASP A 848 18.40 38.80 31.55
C ASP A 848 18.68 40.25 31.10
N SER A 849 19.52 40.97 31.86
CA SER A 849 19.81 42.39 31.57
C SER A 849 20.49 42.63 30.22
N THR A 850 21.38 41.74 29.79
CA THR A 850 22.10 41.87 28.51
C THR A 850 21.15 41.65 27.33
N SER A 851 20.31 40.63 27.41
CA SER A 851 19.25 40.33 26.44
C SER A 851 18.24 41.47 26.37
N PHE A 852 17.85 42.02 27.53
CA PHE A 852 16.99 43.20 27.63
C PHE A 852 17.59 44.43 26.93
N TYR A 853 18.86 44.78 27.21
CA TYR A 853 19.51 45.92 26.55
C TYR A 853 19.59 45.73 25.04
N THR A 854 19.93 44.52 24.59
CA THR A 854 20.01 44.16 23.18
C THR A 854 18.65 44.36 22.50
N ARG A 855 17.59 43.74 23.04
CA ARG A 855 16.23 43.86 22.50
C ARG A 855 15.72 45.31 22.49
N VAL A 856 15.95 46.05 23.57
CA VAL A 856 15.48 47.44 23.68
C VAL A 856 16.20 48.34 22.68
N SER A 857 17.52 48.24 22.60
CA SER A 857 18.33 49.02 21.64
C SER A 857 17.87 48.77 20.20
N GLU A 858 17.66 47.52 19.83
CA GLU A 858 17.14 47.16 18.52
C GLU A 858 15.73 47.70 18.29
N ARG A 859 14.83 47.52 19.27
CA ARG A 859 13.46 48.03 19.18
C ARG A 859 13.44 49.55 18.98
N LEU A 860 14.33 50.30 19.61
CA LEU A 860 14.45 51.75 19.42
C LEU A 860 14.95 52.11 18.02
N ARG A 861 15.81 51.27 17.43
CA ARG A 861 16.32 51.40 16.07
C ARG A 861 15.22 51.13 15.03
N HIS A 862 14.68 49.91 14.99
CA HIS A 862 13.74 49.51 13.95
C HIS A 862 12.28 49.93 14.25
N LYS A 863 11.95 50.32 15.49
CA LYS A 863 10.61 50.77 15.92
C LYS A 863 9.48 49.81 15.52
N ARG A 864 9.79 48.51 15.53
CA ARG A 864 8.92 47.41 15.04
C ARG A 864 8.47 47.56 13.58
N ARG A 865 9.29 48.16 12.72
CA ARG A 865 9.04 48.28 11.27
C ARG A 865 10.21 47.68 10.50
N ALA A 866 9.92 46.84 9.53
CA ALA A 866 10.92 46.24 8.66
C ALA A 866 11.12 47.17 7.45
N ILE A 867 12.03 48.14 7.57
CA ILE A 867 12.28 49.16 6.53
C ILE A 867 13.58 48.84 5.78
N LEU A 868 14.64 48.55 6.53
CA LEU A 868 15.94 48.16 5.99
C LEU A 868 16.14 46.65 6.10
N ILE A 869 17.03 46.08 5.28
CA ILE A 869 17.37 44.63 5.31
C ILE A 869 17.71 44.15 6.73
N LYS A 870 18.52 44.94 7.46
CA LYS A 870 18.90 44.63 8.84
C LYS A 870 17.70 44.63 9.81
N ASP A 871 16.65 45.40 9.53
CA ASP A 871 15.45 45.40 10.39
C ASP A 871 14.67 44.10 10.23
N TYR A 872 14.63 43.53 9.00
CA TYR A 872 14.07 42.19 8.79
C TYR A 872 14.87 41.14 9.57
N GLU A 873 16.19 41.14 9.44
CA GLU A 873 17.07 40.21 10.16
C GLU A 873 16.83 40.25 11.68
N LEU A 874 16.88 41.44 12.28
CA LEU A 874 16.71 41.61 13.73
C LEU A 874 15.29 41.27 14.21
N LEU A 875 14.26 41.63 13.43
CA LEU A 875 12.88 41.29 13.78
C LEU A 875 12.62 39.78 13.73
N VAL A 876 13.24 39.08 12.76
CA VAL A 876 13.15 37.63 12.66
C VAL A 876 13.93 36.99 13.82
N LEU A 877 15.17 37.42 14.09
CA LEU A 877 15.97 36.95 15.23
C LEU A 877 15.34 37.23 16.61
N ASP A 878 14.57 38.31 16.76
CA ASP A 878 13.81 38.59 17.99
C ASP A 878 12.61 37.66 18.17
N LYS A 879 12.03 37.20 17.06
CA LYS A 879 10.78 36.44 17.07
C LYS A 879 10.99 34.93 17.06
N PHE A 880 12.04 34.43 16.41
CA PHE A 880 12.34 33.01 16.29
C PHE A 880 13.71 32.72 16.91
N GLN A 881 13.75 31.85 17.91
CA GLN A 881 14.99 31.53 18.63
C GLN A 881 15.88 30.50 17.93
N LYS A 882 15.30 29.71 17.03
CA LYS A 882 15.99 28.72 16.19
C LYS A 882 15.86 29.15 14.73
N ILE A 883 16.88 29.80 14.17
CA ILE A 883 16.96 30.25 12.75
C ILE A 883 18.27 29.76 12.14
#